data_AF-A0A0Q5JS48-F1
#
_entry.id   AF-A0A0Q5JS48-F1
#
_cell.length_a   1.000
_cell.length_b   1.000
_cell.length_c   1.000
_cell.angle_alpha   90.00
_cell.angle_beta   90.00
_cell.angle_gamma   90.00
#
_symmetry.space_group_name_H-M   'P 1'
#
loop_
_entity.id
_entity.type
_entity.pdbx_description
1 polymer ?
#
loop_
_entity_poly.entity_id
_entity_poly.type
_entity_poly.pdbx_seq_one_letter_code
_entity_poly.pdbx_strand_id
1 'polypeptide(L)'
;MPGAPAETVPVPAEQPKPLQALGLVEIKLSGLNDDGTVTASVQPAAGLGAQALSNLDSVQADVVSTGSFTVGRRGAGGARYVSVTFRIRNASSAGAASTTARQNLTLLGASTPNTIGQTPYSQISRFDGTPADPSIAPTIVPTPGMAYDRATDTPLPLAGAQDLQVFTEGEVGALGNVTGTTRVFPFGFVVRNRTQTATRTLPANPAAGQYDGVVTVGLKFPLQADAAADPFAVTAMFAVVDDPVTRVTQSTEEQAVAGSVQARAAALGANTQIATLCGTTLAGANTLFVGSATTAGNTGRLAGIGGNVALKTPPTARSAIGNTTLNVPAAQGLASFYSVYSSSTLSFAGTGTARGGTATVASDGGYSFTSKAGDGVSSTATADSLNYAVSDGAGCISPAQTAPVNVNQRVWYVNNAANATGDGRQTTPFQSLAAAQSVSAAADTIYVFRGNGTVNGQNAGIVLKDNQVLIGEGNELKVGEVSVLPAGAAPASIGNASGVGLTLASNNTVRGLNISGTTGGIAGTNFGKLSATLGNVTATALTLASNNTVRGLNISGTTGGIAGTNFGKLSATLGNVTATAGPALNLTTGTLDATAVRLDATNTAAAGAGVDLTGVGGSLKVLGAGSAGTGGTVQATGGVGYRIRPGSADLTLGLARVQAQGSLNGLLFSTAAADTGRVGLTVSDSAFTNNTGRAVYLESKGAGANSFLFERNTVSNTSGTSGIVYAAERTATGTNVDRGVFRNNTIAIGNTYAGGGSGFSIVANGNSRGQFLLENNTVSSFNTYGMELRAGQLTEASTGTASLDLTVRNNNISTPNAAASALVCELDGQHGQWAERRHERPAELGRGASAWGDDLHPDGPEWHRSNGHDEYHRLTK
;
A
#
# COMPACT_ATOMS: atom_id res chain seq x y z
N MET A 1 25.77 -27.52 -13.06
CA MET A 1 24.94 -27.79 -14.24
C MET A 1 24.97 -26.56 -15.12
N PRO A 2 25.10 -26.68 -16.45
CA PRO A 2 25.05 -25.53 -17.35
C PRO A 2 23.64 -24.92 -17.31
N GLY A 3 23.56 -23.59 -17.25
CA GLY A 3 22.31 -22.85 -17.17
C GLY A 3 21.43 -23.12 -18.39
N ALA A 4 20.15 -23.39 -18.15
CA ALA A 4 19.15 -23.46 -19.20
C ALA A 4 19.08 -22.10 -19.94
N PRO A 5 18.90 -22.09 -21.28
CA PRO A 5 18.74 -20.87 -22.03
C PRO A 5 17.50 -20.12 -21.54
N ALA A 6 17.60 -18.79 -21.43
CA ALA A 6 16.46 -17.94 -21.12
C ALA A 6 15.36 -18.16 -22.16
N GLU A 7 14.19 -18.63 -21.72
CA GLU A 7 12.98 -18.63 -22.53
C GLU A 7 12.71 -17.18 -22.96
N THR A 8 12.58 -17.00 -24.27
CA THR A 8 12.26 -15.72 -24.90
C THR A 8 10.85 -15.32 -24.49
N VAL A 9 10.76 -14.29 -23.66
CA VAL A 9 9.49 -13.66 -23.27
C VAL A 9 8.81 -13.12 -24.53
N PRO A 10 7.57 -13.51 -24.84
CA PRO A 10 6.80 -12.89 -25.91
C PRO A 10 6.60 -11.41 -25.58
N VAL A 11 7.03 -10.53 -26.48
CA VAL A 11 6.75 -9.10 -26.38
C VAL A 11 5.22 -8.92 -26.32
N PRO A 12 4.68 -8.16 -25.35
CA PRO A 12 3.26 -7.83 -25.33
C PRO A 12 2.89 -7.19 -26.67
N ALA A 13 1.85 -7.69 -27.33
CA ALA A 13 1.35 -7.10 -28.56
C ALA A 13 1.04 -5.61 -28.32
N GLU A 14 1.85 -4.73 -28.92
CA GLU A 14 1.60 -3.30 -29.00
C GLU A 14 0.17 -3.12 -29.53
N GLN A 15 -0.64 -2.26 -28.88
CA GLN A 15 -1.97 -1.97 -29.39
C GLN A 15 -1.85 -1.51 -30.85
N PRO A 16 -2.47 -2.21 -31.82
CA PRO A 16 -2.40 -1.79 -33.20
C PRO A 16 -2.94 -0.38 -33.33
N LYS A 17 -2.32 0.44 -34.20
CA LYS A 17 -2.99 1.63 -34.72
C LYS A 17 -4.43 1.25 -35.15
N PRO A 18 -5.42 2.14 -35.01
CA PRO A 18 -6.76 1.85 -35.50
C PRO A 18 -6.73 1.66 -37.03
N LEU A 19 -7.65 0.86 -37.55
CA LEU A 19 -7.92 0.79 -38.99
C LEU A 19 -8.20 2.22 -39.51
N GLN A 20 -7.75 2.54 -40.72
CA GLN A 20 -7.93 3.87 -41.30
C GLN A 20 -8.84 3.81 -42.52
N ALA A 21 -10.01 4.44 -42.44
CA ALA A 21 -10.94 4.53 -43.56
C ALA A 21 -10.42 5.46 -44.68
N LEU A 22 -10.55 5.00 -45.92
CA LEU A 22 -10.12 5.71 -47.12
C LEU A 22 -11.30 6.11 -48.01
N GLY A 23 -12.35 5.28 -48.10
CA GLY A 23 -13.51 5.59 -48.92
C GLY A 23 -14.49 4.42 -49.06
N LEU A 24 -15.46 4.56 -49.96
CA LEU A 24 -16.45 3.53 -50.30
C LEU A 24 -16.37 3.17 -51.77
N VAL A 25 -16.43 1.89 -52.07
CA VAL A 25 -16.51 1.36 -53.44
C VAL A 25 -17.71 0.43 -53.56
N GLU A 26 -18.28 0.41 -54.76
CA GLU A 26 -19.38 -0.46 -55.13
C GLU A 26 -18.87 -1.51 -56.13
N ILE A 27 -19.16 -2.78 -55.86
CA ILE A 27 -18.82 -3.89 -56.76
C ILE A 27 -20.13 -4.48 -57.28
N LYS A 28 -20.33 -4.41 -58.59
CA LYS A 28 -21.46 -5.02 -59.27
C LYS A 28 -21.03 -6.31 -59.96
N LEU A 29 -21.72 -7.39 -59.65
CA LEU A 29 -21.62 -8.70 -60.28
C LEU A 29 -22.88 -8.95 -61.10
N SER A 30 -22.76 -9.48 -62.32
CA SER A 30 -23.88 -9.84 -63.18
C SER A 30 -23.54 -11.06 -64.03
N GLY A 31 -24.53 -11.70 -64.67
CA GLY A 31 -24.29 -13.00 -65.31
C GLY A 31 -24.12 -14.12 -64.29
N LEU A 32 -24.82 -14.06 -63.16
CA LEU A 32 -24.82 -15.14 -62.18
C LEU A 32 -25.80 -16.24 -62.65
N ASN A 33 -25.42 -17.00 -63.65
CA ASN A 33 -26.17 -18.12 -64.23
C ASN A 33 -25.33 -19.41 -64.22
N ASP A 34 -25.93 -20.52 -64.61
CA ASP A 34 -25.30 -21.85 -64.53
C ASP A 34 -24.25 -22.11 -65.64
N ASP A 35 -24.03 -21.17 -66.57
CA ASP A 35 -23.03 -21.30 -67.65
C ASP A 35 -21.61 -20.84 -67.24
N GLY A 36 -21.47 -20.29 -66.04
CA GLY A 36 -20.18 -19.85 -65.47
C GLY A 36 -19.70 -18.46 -65.93
N THR A 37 -20.46 -17.73 -66.75
CA THR A 37 -20.06 -16.44 -67.33
C THR A 37 -20.42 -15.25 -66.45
N VAL A 38 -19.61 -15.00 -65.41
CA VAL A 38 -19.79 -13.83 -64.54
C VAL A 38 -19.09 -12.59 -65.11
N THR A 39 -19.77 -11.46 -65.11
CA THR A 39 -19.20 -10.13 -65.36
C THR A 39 -19.12 -9.33 -64.06
N ALA A 40 -18.09 -8.51 -63.93
CA ALA A 40 -17.88 -7.69 -62.76
C ALA A 40 -17.49 -6.27 -63.15
N SER A 41 -17.85 -5.29 -62.31
CA SER A 41 -17.38 -3.91 -62.43
C SER A 41 -17.23 -3.29 -61.05
N VAL A 42 -16.29 -2.36 -60.91
CA VAL A 42 -16.09 -1.56 -59.70
C VAL A 42 -16.41 -0.12 -60.04
N GLN A 43 -17.24 0.53 -59.22
CA GLN A 43 -17.66 1.92 -59.40
C GLN A 43 -17.50 2.69 -58.08
N PRO A 44 -17.27 4.02 -58.13
CA PRO A 44 -17.44 4.87 -56.96
C PRO A 44 -18.89 4.83 -56.48
N ALA A 45 -19.11 4.87 -55.16
CA ALA A 45 -20.46 4.89 -54.61
C ALA A 45 -21.23 6.16 -55.03
N ALA A 46 -22.36 6.02 -55.72
CA ALA A 46 -23.16 7.15 -56.20
C ALA A 46 -23.96 7.84 -55.07
N GLY A 47 -24.03 9.19 -55.09
CA GLY A 47 -24.98 9.97 -54.27
C GLY A 47 -24.44 10.73 -53.05
N LEU A 48 -23.13 10.91 -52.90
CA LEU A 48 -22.54 11.75 -51.83
C LEU A 48 -22.26 13.17 -52.37
N GLY A 49 -22.84 14.19 -51.73
CA GLY A 49 -22.80 15.58 -52.19
C GLY A 49 -21.38 16.16 -52.33
N ALA A 50 -21.22 17.07 -53.30
CA ALA A 50 -19.94 17.57 -53.82
C ALA A 50 -18.99 18.29 -52.84
N GLN A 51 -19.35 18.44 -51.55
CA GLN A 51 -18.50 19.08 -50.54
C GLN A 51 -17.69 18.09 -49.67
N ALA A 52 -17.83 16.78 -49.88
CA ALA A 52 -17.13 15.74 -49.12
C ALA A 52 -16.03 14.99 -49.93
N LEU A 53 -15.58 15.56 -51.06
CA LEU A 53 -14.89 14.82 -52.14
C LEU A 53 -13.35 14.87 -52.13
N SER A 54 -12.67 15.24 -51.04
CA SER A 54 -11.20 15.28 -51.07
C SER A 54 -10.50 13.92 -50.88
N ASN A 55 -11.20 12.80 -50.72
CA ASN A 55 -10.55 11.48 -50.54
C ASN A 55 -11.34 10.23 -50.96
N LEU A 56 -12.53 10.34 -51.57
CA LEU A 56 -13.42 9.19 -51.82
C LEU A 56 -13.07 8.33 -53.04
N ASP A 57 -11.99 8.65 -53.74
CA ASP A 57 -11.42 7.83 -54.80
C ASP A 57 -10.31 6.93 -54.23
N SER A 58 -10.65 5.88 -53.48
CA SER A 58 -9.64 5.18 -52.65
C SER A 58 -8.78 4.16 -53.39
N VAL A 59 -9.25 3.57 -54.50
CA VAL A 59 -8.50 2.64 -55.36
C VAL A 59 -8.99 2.62 -56.81
N GLN A 60 -8.07 2.28 -57.73
CA GLN A 60 -8.39 1.93 -59.11
C GLN A 60 -8.32 0.41 -59.29
N ALA A 61 -9.37 -0.18 -59.85
CA ALA A 61 -9.51 -1.63 -60.00
C ALA A 61 -9.77 -2.03 -61.47
N ASP A 62 -9.19 -3.15 -61.89
CA ASP A 62 -9.38 -3.74 -63.21
C ASP A 62 -9.66 -5.25 -63.08
N VAL A 63 -10.65 -5.77 -63.80
CA VAL A 63 -11.06 -7.19 -63.70
C VAL A 63 -10.03 -8.06 -64.41
N VAL A 64 -9.55 -9.10 -63.72
CA VAL A 64 -8.58 -10.06 -64.26
C VAL A 64 -9.27 -11.34 -64.69
N SER A 65 -10.09 -11.88 -63.80
CA SER A 65 -10.74 -13.16 -64.01
C SER A 65 -12.02 -13.24 -63.18
N THR A 66 -13.00 -13.93 -63.73
CA THR A 66 -14.24 -14.29 -63.05
C THR A 66 -14.41 -15.80 -63.12
N GLY A 67 -15.11 -16.38 -62.15
CA GLY A 67 -15.45 -17.79 -62.17
C GLY A 67 -16.67 -18.06 -61.30
N SER A 68 -17.52 -18.98 -61.76
CA SER A 68 -18.62 -19.48 -60.96
C SER A 68 -18.85 -20.96 -61.20
N PHE A 69 -19.32 -21.65 -60.16
CA PHE A 69 -19.79 -23.02 -60.25
C PHE A 69 -20.85 -23.26 -59.18
N THR A 70 -21.70 -24.24 -59.43
CA THR A 70 -22.81 -24.62 -58.55
C THR A 70 -22.57 -26.00 -57.97
N VAL A 71 -22.87 -26.19 -56.69
CA VAL A 71 -22.81 -27.49 -56.01
C VAL A 71 -24.10 -27.77 -55.24
N GLY A 72 -24.41 -29.04 -55.04
CA GLY A 72 -25.61 -29.48 -54.31
C GLY A 72 -26.91 -29.28 -55.10
N ARG A 73 -28.05 -29.42 -54.41
CA ARG A 73 -29.38 -29.44 -55.03
C ARG A 73 -30.18 -28.17 -54.71
N ARG A 74 -30.82 -27.59 -55.73
CA ARG A 74 -31.74 -26.45 -55.62
C ARG A 74 -32.85 -26.74 -54.58
N GLY A 75 -33.19 -25.76 -53.76
CA GLY A 75 -34.18 -25.90 -52.67
C GLY A 75 -33.79 -26.87 -51.54
N ALA A 76 -32.61 -27.50 -51.59
CA ALA A 76 -32.13 -28.48 -50.63
C ALA A 76 -30.64 -28.23 -50.27
N GLY A 77 -30.30 -26.96 -49.97
CA GLY A 77 -28.97 -26.57 -49.51
C GLY A 77 -27.91 -26.40 -50.61
N GLY A 78 -28.28 -26.46 -51.89
CA GLY A 78 -27.38 -26.14 -53.00
C GLY A 78 -26.91 -24.68 -52.99
N ALA A 79 -25.70 -24.44 -53.48
CA ALA A 79 -25.09 -23.11 -53.50
C ALA A 79 -24.29 -22.85 -54.77
N ARG A 80 -24.23 -21.59 -55.17
CA ARG A 80 -23.36 -21.09 -56.24
C ARG A 80 -22.20 -20.33 -55.62
N TYR A 81 -20.98 -20.75 -55.94
CA TYR A 81 -19.76 -20.01 -55.60
C TYR A 81 -19.41 -19.08 -56.75
N VAL A 82 -18.99 -17.86 -56.43
CA VAL A 82 -18.56 -16.84 -57.36
C VAL A 82 -17.25 -16.27 -56.87
N SER A 83 -16.23 -16.27 -57.72
CA SER A 83 -14.91 -15.69 -57.44
C SER A 83 -14.61 -14.65 -58.51
N VAL A 84 -14.26 -13.43 -58.10
CA VAL A 84 -13.82 -12.36 -59.01
C VAL A 84 -12.50 -11.79 -58.54
N THR A 85 -11.50 -11.82 -59.42
CA THR A 85 -10.17 -11.28 -59.13
C THR A 85 -9.98 -9.95 -59.84
N PHE A 86 -9.56 -8.94 -59.08
CA PHE A 86 -9.24 -7.61 -59.55
C PHE A 86 -7.74 -7.34 -59.39
N ARG A 87 -7.15 -6.66 -60.36
CA ARG A 87 -5.88 -5.94 -60.20
C ARG A 87 -6.18 -4.59 -59.55
N ILE A 88 -5.40 -4.23 -58.54
CA ILE A 88 -5.58 -2.99 -57.76
C ILE A 88 -4.36 -2.09 -57.95
N ARG A 89 -4.61 -0.82 -58.24
CA ARG A 89 -3.60 0.23 -58.29
C ARG A 89 -3.87 1.22 -57.15
N ASN A 90 -2.80 1.63 -56.48
CA ASN A 90 -2.82 2.64 -55.42
C ASN A 90 -3.02 4.05 -56.01
N ALA A 91 -4.23 4.27 -56.52
CA ALA A 91 -4.63 5.48 -57.21
C ALA A 91 -6.13 5.67 -57.08
N SER A 92 -6.58 6.88 -57.34
CA SER A 92 -7.96 7.28 -57.40
C SER A 92 -8.72 6.60 -58.54
N SER A 93 -10.05 6.50 -58.43
CA SER A 93 -10.90 5.94 -59.49
C SER A 93 -10.78 6.75 -60.79
N ALA A 94 -10.56 8.07 -60.68
CA ALA A 94 -10.22 8.97 -61.79
C ALA A 94 -8.77 8.82 -62.31
N GLY A 95 -7.97 7.94 -61.72
CA GLY A 95 -6.62 7.57 -62.17
C GLY A 95 -5.47 8.32 -61.49
N ALA A 96 -5.73 9.25 -60.57
CA ALA A 96 -4.69 10.02 -59.88
C ALA A 96 -3.92 9.16 -58.87
N ALA A 97 -2.59 9.07 -58.99
CA ALA A 97 -1.77 8.23 -58.12
C ALA A 97 -1.79 8.72 -56.65
N SER A 98 -1.88 7.81 -55.69
CA SER A 98 -1.78 8.14 -54.26
C SER A 98 -0.32 8.41 -53.88
N THR A 99 -0.06 9.51 -53.18
CA THR A 99 1.28 9.85 -52.67
C THR A 99 1.68 9.04 -51.43
N THR A 100 0.73 8.33 -50.82
CA THR A 100 0.94 7.51 -49.62
C THR A 100 0.92 6.03 -50.00
N ALA A 101 1.94 5.30 -49.56
CA ALA A 101 1.96 3.84 -49.68
C ALA A 101 0.88 3.22 -48.79
N ARG A 102 0.20 2.19 -49.28
CA ARG A 102 -0.89 1.52 -48.56
C ARG A 102 -0.41 0.24 -47.93
N GLN A 103 -0.94 -0.09 -46.76
CA GLN A 103 -0.55 -1.27 -46.00
C GLN A 103 -1.77 -2.14 -45.72
N ASN A 104 -1.69 -3.41 -46.10
CA ASN A 104 -2.77 -4.40 -45.94
C ASN A 104 -4.14 -3.85 -46.36
N LEU A 105 -4.17 -3.10 -47.47
CA LEU A 105 -5.37 -2.43 -47.96
C LEU A 105 -6.52 -3.46 -48.05
N THR A 106 -7.65 -3.19 -47.41
CA THR A 106 -8.75 -4.14 -47.28
C THR A 106 -10.09 -3.53 -47.70
N LEU A 107 -10.90 -4.33 -48.40
CA LEU A 107 -12.28 -4.01 -48.77
C LEU A 107 -13.23 -4.64 -47.75
N LEU A 108 -13.65 -3.89 -46.73
CA LEU A 108 -14.57 -4.36 -45.69
C LEU A 108 -16.03 -4.22 -46.12
N GLY A 109 -16.86 -5.25 -45.91
CA GLY A 109 -18.29 -5.14 -46.23
C GLY A 109 -18.95 -3.99 -45.45
N ALA A 110 -19.80 -3.20 -46.10
CA ALA A 110 -20.42 -2.02 -45.47
C ALA A 110 -21.91 -1.93 -45.76
N SER A 111 -22.74 -1.82 -44.72
CA SER A 111 -24.14 -1.42 -44.87
C SER A 111 -24.23 0.10 -45.03
N THR A 112 -25.14 0.56 -45.89
CA THR A 112 -25.53 1.96 -46.05
C THR A 112 -27.04 2.11 -45.86
N PRO A 113 -27.60 3.32 -45.77
CA PRO A 113 -29.05 3.51 -45.70
C PRO A 113 -29.84 2.86 -46.85
N ASN A 114 -29.19 2.61 -47.99
CA ASN A 114 -29.80 2.03 -49.20
C ASN A 114 -29.56 0.52 -49.33
N THR A 115 -28.88 -0.12 -48.36
CA THR A 115 -28.63 -1.56 -48.39
C THR A 115 -29.83 -2.39 -47.92
N ILE A 116 -29.98 -3.57 -48.52
CA ILE A 116 -31.08 -4.50 -48.29
C ILE A 116 -30.80 -5.32 -47.04
N GLY A 117 -31.79 -5.44 -46.14
CA GLY A 117 -31.74 -6.38 -45.03
C GLY A 117 -30.61 -6.14 -44.01
N GLN A 118 -30.10 -4.91 -43.90
CA GLN A 118 -28.94 -4.57 -43.06
C GLN A 118 -27.69 -5.39 -43.43
N THR A 119 -27.42 -5.51 -44.74
CA THR A 119 -26.27 -6.24 -45.29
C THR A 119 -25.39 -5.29 -46.10
N PRO A 120 -24.27 -5.76 -46.67
CA PRO A 120 -23.51 -4.99 -47.65
C PRO A 120 -24.18 -4.83 -49.03
N TYR A 121 -25.33 -5.45 -49.30
CA TYR A 121 -25.88 -5.52 -50.66
C TYR A 121 -26.89 -4.40 -50.90
N SER A 122 -26.64 -3.53 -51.88
CA SER A 122 -27.52 -2.41 -52.28
C SER A 122 -28.59 -2.84 -53.29
N GLN A 123 -28.30 -3.86 -54.11
CA GLN A 123 -29.22 -4.35 -55.13
C GLN A 123 -29.00 -5.84 -55.38
N ILE A 124 -30.10 -6.59 -55.50
CA ILE A 124 -30.12 -8.00 -55.91
C ILE A 124 -31.24 -8.14 -56.94
N SER A 125 -30.93 -8.53 -58.18
CA SER A 125 -31.93 -8.69 -59.25
C SER A 125 -31.91 -10.09 -59.85
N ARG A 126 -33.08 -10.54 -60.29
CA ARG A 126 -33.29 -11.77 -61.05
C ARG A 126 -32.88 -11.59 -62.51
N PHE A 127 -32.93 -12.69 -63.28
CA PHE A 127 -32.58 -12.71 -64.70
C PHE A 127 -33.42 -11.75 -65.55
N ASP A 128 -34.71 -11.59 -65.21
CA ASP A 128 -35.64 -10.68 -65.88
C ASP A 128 -35.45 -9.19 -65.50
N GLY A 129 -34.46 -8.88 -64.65
CA GLY A 129 -34.17 -7.54 -64.17
C GLY A 129 -35.03 -7.07 -62.99
N THR A 130 -36.01 -7.86 -62.55
CA THR A 130 -36.81 -7.53 -61.35
C THR A 130 -36.02 -7.76 -60.06
N PRO A 131 -36.35 -7.07 -58.95
CA PRO A 131 -35.71 -7.33 -57.65
C PRO A 131 -35.90 -8.78 -57.20
N ALA A 132 -34.84 -9.40 -56.68
CA ALA A 132 -34.92 -10.69 -56.01
C ALA A 132 -35.53 -10.55 -54.60
N ASP A 133 -35.84 -11.67 -53.96
CA ASP A 133 -36.37 -11.67 -52.59
C ASP A 133 -35.34 -11.05 -51.62
N PRO A 134 -35.69 -9.98 -50.86
CA PRO A 134 -34.79 -9.33 -49.91
C PRO A 134 -34.22 -10.26 -48.83
N SER A 135 -34.92 -11.35 -48.48
CA SER A 135 -34.46 -12.35 -47.50
C SER A 135 -33.22 -13.12 -47.96
N ILE A 136 -32.90 -13.08 -49.26
CA ILE A 136 -31.67 -13.68 -49.80
C ILE A 136 -30.43 -12.91 -49.33
N ALA A 137 -30.51 -11.58 -49.18
CA ALA A 137 -29.35 -10.75 -48.84
C ALA A 137 -28.53 -11.25 -47.62
N PRO A 138 -29.15 -11.50 -46.44
CA PRO A 138 -28.40 -11.98 -45.27
C PRO A 138 -27.88 -13.42 -45.40
N THR A 139 -28.33 -14.17 -46.42
CA THR A 139 -27.90 -15.55 -46.67
C THR A 139 -26.71 -15.65 -47.63
N ILE A 140 -26.28 -14.53 -48.23
CA ILE A 140 -25.07 -14.49 -49.06
C ILE A 140 -23.84 -14.45 -48.15
N VAL A 141 -22.99 -15.46 -48.28
CA VAL A 141 -21.85 -15.70 -47.39
C VAL A 141 -20.55 -15.33 -48.11
N PRO A 142 -19.66 -14.51 -47.52
CA PRO A 142 -18.32 -14.29 -48.05
C PRO A 142 -17.45 -15.55 -47.89
N THR A 143 -16.68 -15.87 -48.92
CA THR A 143 -15.77 -17.02 -48.96
C THR A 143 -14.40 -16.57 -49.48
N PRO A 144 -13.31 -17.34 -49.28
CA PRO A 144 -12.16 -17.17 -50.17
C PRO A 144 -12.56 -17.44 -51.63
N GLY A 145 -11.68 -17.14 -52.58
CA GLY A 145 -11.85 -17.64 -53.93
C GLY A 145 -11.91 -19.17 -53.90
N MET A 146 -12.92 -19.74 -54.55
CA MET A 146 -13.18 -21.18 -54.56
C MET A 146 -13.00 -21.75 -55.97
N ALA A 147 -12.58 -23.01 -56.04
CA ALA A 147 -12.58 -23.82 -57.25
C ALA A 147 -13.31 -25.13 -57.00
N TYR A 148 -13.88 -25.70 -58.05
CA TYR A 148 -14.51 -27.01 -57.99
C TYR A 148 -13.47 -28.09 -58.27
N ASP A 149 -13.22 -28.96 -57.29
CA ASP A 149 -12.38 -30.12 -57.48
C ASP A 149 -13.20 -31.28 -58.04
N ARG A 150 -12.98 -31.59 -59.31
CA ARG A 150 -13.65 -32.71 -60.00
C ARG A 150 -13.21 -34.09 -59.48
N ALA A 151 -12.05 -34.20 -58.84
CA ALA A 151 -11.56 -35.48 -58.35
C ALA A 151 -12.27 -35.91 -57.05
N THR A 152 -12.59 -34.94 -56.19
CA THR A 152 -13.28 -35.18 -54.91
C THR A 152 -14.76 -34.79 -54.95
N ASP A 153 -15.22 -34.17 -56.03
CA ASP A 153 -16.58 -33.63 -56.20
C ASP A 153 -16.94 -32.58 -55.14
N THR A 154 -15.95 -31.79 -54.70
CA THR A 154 -16.12 -30.80 -53.62
C THR A 154 -15.58 -29.41 -53.96
N PRO A 155 -16.15 -28.34 -53.38
CA PRO A 155 -15.54 -27.02 -53.44
C PRO A 155 -14.29 -26.95 -52.55
N LEU A 156 -13.16 -26.49 -53.10
CA LEU A 156 -11.91 -26.26 -52.37
C LEU A 156 -11.44 -24.81 -52.55
N PRO A 157 -10.72 -24.22 -51.56
CA PRO A 157 -10.09 -22.92 -51.73
C PRO A 157 -9.14 -22.91 -52.93
N LEU A 158 -9.29 -21.90 -53.79
CA LEU A 158 -8.39 -21.67 -54.92
C LEU A 158 -7.07 -21.08 -54.39
N ALA A 159 -5.97 -21.80 -54.63
CA ALA A 159 -4.65 -21.39 -54.20
C ALA A 159 -4.29 -20.00 -54.75
N GLY A 160 -3.89 -19.07 -53.87
CA GLY A 160 -3.57 -17.70 -54.24
C GLY A 160 -4.79 -16.78 -54.38
N ALA A 161 -5.99 -17.25 -54.05
CA ALA A 161 -7.22 -16.46 -54.02
C ALA A 161 -7.89 -16.42 -52.64
N GLN A 162 -7.17 -16.83 -51.58
CA GLN A 162 -7.67 -16.83 -50.20
C GLN A 162 -7.60 -15.45 -49.55
N ASP A 163 -8.19 -14.44 -50.18
CA ASP A 163 -8.09 -13.03 -49.79
C ASP A 163 -9.15 -12.61 -48.76
N LEU A 164 -10.04 -13.52 -48.34
CA LEU A 164 -10.97 -13.28 -47.23
C LEU A 164 -10.20 -12.97 -45.95
N GLN A 165 -10.59 -11.89 -45.28
CA GLN A 165 -10.03 -11.47 -44.00
C GLN A 165 -11.17 -11.14 -43.02
N VAL A 166 -11.05 -11.63 -41.78
CA VAL A 166 -12.00 -11.34 -40.68
C VAL A 166 -11.32 -10.56 -39.56
N PHE A 167 -12.14 -9.79 -38.84
CA PHE A 167 -11.74 -8.86 -37.80
C PHE A 167 -12.57 -9.10 -36.54
N THR A 168 -12.13 -8.56 -35.41
CA THR A 168 -12.98 -8.48 -34.22
C THR A 168 -14.05 -7.40 -34.38
N GLU A 169 -15.16 -7.52 -33.66
CA GLU A 169 -16.23 -6.50 -33.72
C GLU A 169 -15.75 -5.12 -33.25
N GLY A 170 -14.82 -5.08 -32.30
CA GLY A 170 -14.25 -3.86 -31.75
C GLY A 170 -13.26 -3.18 -32.70
N GLU A 171 -12.50 -3.93 -33.49
CA GLU A 171 -11.61 -3.33 -34.51
C GLU A 171 -12.40 -2.56 -35.57
N VAL A 172 -13.49 -3.14 -36.08
CA VAL A 172 -14.35 -2.44 -37.04
C VAL A 172 -15.23 -1.38 -36.37
N GLY A 173 -15.63 -1.57 -35.11
CA GLY A 173 -16.33 -0.54 -34.33
C GLY A 173 -15.46 0.70 -34.09
N ALA A 174 -14.14 0.53 -33.93
CA ALA A 174 -13.19 1.62 -33.73
C ALA A 174 -12.95 2.48 -34.98
N LEU A 175 -13.33 2.02 -36.20
CA LEU A 175 -13.35 2.86 -37.40
C LEU A 175 -14.31 4.05 -37.29
N GLY A 176 -15.31 3.95 -36.40
CA GLY A 176 -16.37 4.93 -36.29
C GLY A 176 -17.25 4.99 -37.55
N ASN A 177 -17.93 6.13 -37.74
CA ASN A 177 -18.79 6.32 -38.90
C ASN A 177 -17.96 6.65 -40.14
N VAL A 178 -17.63 5.64 -40.94
CA VAL A 178 -17.19 5.86 -42.32
C VAL A 178 -18.34 6.58 -43.04
N THR A 179 -18.09 7.80 -43.53
CA THR A 179 -19.14 8.64 -44.14
C THR A 179 -19.88 7.87 -45.22
N GLY A 180 -21.22 7.85 -45.14
CA GLY A 180 -22.07 7.10 -46.07
C GLY A 180 -22.39 5.66 -45.63
N THR A 181 -21.80 5.17 -44.54
CA THR A 181 -22.12 3.84 -43.97
C THR A 181 -23.03 3.93 -42.75
N THR A 182 -23.86 2.91 -42.58
CA THR A 182 -24.61 2.63 -41.35
C THR A 182 -23.83 1.69 -40.43
N ARG A 183 -23.10 0.72 -41.01
CA ARG A 183 -22.18 -0.18 -40.29
C ARG A 183 -21.12 -0.73 -41.24
N VAL A 184 -19.89 -0.86 -40.75
CA VAL A 184 -18.85 -1.67 -41.38
C VAL A 184 -18.81 -3.04 -40.69
N PHE A 185 -18.77 -4.11 -41.47
CA PHE A 185 -18.81 -5.48 -40.97
C PHE A 185 -17.41 -6.03 -40.74
N PRO A 186 -17.22 -6.95 -39.75
CA PRO A 186 -15.94 -7.57 -39.42
C PRO A 186 -15.44 -8.61 -40.44
N PHE A 187 -15.73 -8.41 -41.73
CA PHE A 187 -15.20 -9.23 -42.82
C PHE A 187 -14.90 -8.37 -44.04
N GLY A 188 -13.95 -8.81 -44.86
CA GLY A 188 -13.59 -8.16 -46.10
C GLY A 188 -12.60 -8.95 -46.93
N PHE A 189 -12.05 -8.30 -47.95
CA PHE A 189 -11.07 -8.89 -48.85
C PHE A 189 -9.81 -8.05 -48.88
N VAL A 190 -8.68 -8.65 -48.51
CA VAL A 190 -7.39 -7.97 -48.41
C VAL A 190 -6.64 -8.00 -49.73
N VAL A 191 -6.09 -6.86 -50.13
CA VAL A 191 -5.25 -6.74 -51.31
C VAL A 191 -3.86 -7.28 -51.00
N ARG A 192 -3.41 -8.22 -51.82
CA ARG A 192 -2.05 -8.78 -51.77
C ARG A 192 -1.19 -8.15 -52.86
N ASN A 193 0.12 -8.06 -52.61
CA ASN A 193 1.04 -7.58 -53.62
C ASN A 193 1.22 -8.66 -54.70
N ARG A 194 1.12 -8.26 -55.97
CA ARG A 194 1.12 -9.19 -57.11
C ARG A 194 2.50 -9.78 -57.40
N THR A 195 3.56 -9.03 -57.11
CA THR A 195 4.94 -9.38 -57.45
C THR A 195 5.79 -9.77 -56.25
N GLN A 196 5.47 -9.24 -55.06
CA GLN A 196 6.23 -9.44 -53.83
C GLN A 196 5.36 -10.22 -52.83
N THR A 197 5.49 -11.53 -52.78
CA THR A 197 4.64 -12.39 -51.94
C THR A 197 4.90 -12.24 -50.43
N ALA A 198 6.02 -11.63 -50.05
CA ALA A 198 6.39 -11.39 -48.66
C ALA A 198 5.83 -10.11 -48.04
N THR A 199 5.03 -9.34 -48.80
CA THR A 199 4.44 -8.10 -48.31
C THR A 199 3.05 -7.87 -48.89
N ARG A 200 2.27 -7.01 -48.23
CA ARG A 200 1.01 -6.45 -48.73
C ARG A 200 1.07 -4.94 -48.92
N THR A 201 2.27 -4.38 -48.94
CA THR A 201 2.46 -2.96 -49.25
C THR A 201 2.16 -2.69 -50.71
N LEU A 202 1.36 -1.67 -50.98
CA LEU A 202 1.23 -1.06 -52.31
C LEU A 202 2.06 0.24 -52.32
N PRO A 203 3.04 0.38 -53.22
CA PRO A 203 3.91 1.55 -53.24
C PRO A 203 3.15 2.85 -53.52
N ALA A 204 3.71 3.96 -53.06
CA ALA A 204 3.25 5.30 -53.41
C ALA A 204 3.57 5.63 -54.86
N ASN A 205 2.79 6.52 -55.46
CA ASN A 205 2.99 7.08 -56.80
C ASN A 205 3.11 6.02 -57.92
N PRO A 206 2.21 5.02 -58.03
CA PRO A 206 2.27 4.05 -59.14
C PRO A 206 2.08 4.75 -60.49
N ALA A 207 2.84 4.34 -61.51
CA ALA A 207 2.67 4.82 -62.87
C ALA A 207 1.27 4.49 -63.42
N ALA A 208 0.81 5.20 -64.46
CA ALA A 208 -0.45 4.87 -65.12
C ALA A 208 -0.42 3.42 -65.65
N GLY A 209 -1.46 2.63 -65.36
CA GLY A 209 -1.51 1.20 -65.72
C GLY A 209 -0.65 0.27 -64.85
N GLN A 210 0.08 0.79 -63.85
CA GLN A 210 0.85 -0.02 -62.91
C GLN A 210 -0.05 -0.51 -61.76
N TYR A 211 -0.55 -1.73 -61.90
CA TYR A 211 -1.33 -2.40 -60.85
C TYR A 211 -0.45 -3.32 -60.00
N ASP A 212 0.00 -2.85 -58.85
CA ASP A 212 0.87 -3.63 -57.95
C ASP A 212 0.08 -4.59 -57.03
N GLY A 213 -1.22 -4.37 -56.86
CA GLY A 213 -2.10 -5.16 -56.02
C GLY A 213 -2.96 -6.14 -56.80
N VAL A 214 -3.44 -7.16 -56.12
CA VAL A 214 -4.48 -8.07 -56.60
C VAL A 214 -5.34 -8.53 -55.41
N VAL A 215 -6.64 -8.68 -55.64
CA VAL A 215 -7.61 -9.14 -54.63
C VAL A 215 -8.67 -10.01 -55.28
N THR A 216 -9.07 -11.08 -54.60
CA THR A 216 -10.19 -11.93 -55.02
C THR A 216 -11.36 -11.79 -54.07
N VAL A 217 -12.50 -11.35 -54.60
CA VAL A 217 -13.78 -11.31 -53.90
C VAL A 217 -14.50 -12.63 -54.15
N GLY A 218 -14.69 -13.42 -53.09
CA GLY A 218 -15.39 -14.69 -53.12
C GLY A 218 -16.74 -14.60 -52.40
N LEU A 219 -17.83 -15.00 -53.06
CA LEU A 219 -19.18 -15.01 -52.49
C LEU A 219 -19.88 -16.34 -52.78
N LYS A 220 -20.66 -16.80 -51.81
CA LYS A 220 -21.51 -17.99 -51.88
C LYS A 220 -22.98 -17.58 -51.80
N PHE A 221 -23.73 -17.89 -52.85
CA PHE A 221 -25.16 -17.62 -52.97
C PHE A 221 -25.96 -18.92 -52.78
N PRO A 222 -27.00 -18.96 -51.95
CA PRO A 222 -27.87 -20.13 -51.91
C PRO A 222 -28.71 -20.21 -53.19
N LEU A 223 -28.82 -21.42 -53.73
CA LEU A 223 -29.72 -21.67 -54.85
C LEU A 223 -31.17 -21.63 -54.38
N GLN A 224 -31.99 -20.89 -55.10
CA GLN A 224 -33.42 -20.82 -54.81
C GLN A 224 -34.12 -22.10 -55.28
N ALA A 225 -35.32 -22.34 -54.77
CA ALA A 225 -36.12 -23.51 -55.15
C ALA A 225 -36.44 -23.50 -56.66
N ASP A 226 -36.70 -22.32 -57.21
CA ASP A 226 -36.85 -22.07 -58.64
C ASP A 226 -35.61 -21.32 -59.17
N ALA A 227 -35.07 -21.77 -60.30
CA ALA A 227 -33.93 -21.13 -60.95
C ALA A 227 -34.23 -19.69 -61.39
N ALA A 228 -35.48 -19.36 -61.72
CA ALA A 228 -35.87 -17.99 -62.08
C ALA A 228 -35.78 -17.01 -60.89
N ALA A 229 -35.80 -17.53 -59.65
CA ALA A 229 -35.67 -16.75 -58.43
C ALA A 229 -34.21 -16.53 -58.01
N ASP A 230 -33.23 -17.21 -58.62
CA ASP A 230 -31.82 -17.04 -58.31
C ASP A 230 -31.36 -15.58 -58.51
N PRO A 231 -30.47 -15.07 -57.65
CA PRO A 231 -29.75 -13.83 -57.94
C PRO A 231 -28.99 -13.95 -59.26
N PHE A 232 -29.31 -13.05 -60.21
CA PHE A 232 -28.61 -12.92 -61.50
C PHE A 232 -27.59 -11.78 -61.48
N ALA A 233 -27.88 -10.69 -60.76
CA ALA A 233 -26.94 -9.61 -60.51
C ALA A 233 -27.02 -9.12 -59.07
N VAL A 234 -25.87 -8.78 -58.49
CA VAL A 234 -25.73 -8.31 -57.12
C VAL A 234 -24.77 -7.14 -57.07
N THR A 235 -25.13 -6.13 -56.30
CA THR A 235 -24.31 -4.95 -56.08
C THR A 235 -23.99 -4.85 -54.59
N ALA A 236 -22.70 -4.82 -54.26
CA ALA A 236 -22.16 -4.89 -52.91
C ALA A 236 -21.32 -3.65 -52.58
N MET A 237 -21.48 -3.15 -51.36
CA MET A 237 -20.82 -1.97 -50.82
C MET A 237 -19.64 -2.37 -49.94
N PHE A 238 -18.47 -1.77 -50.18
CA PHE A 238 -17.27 -1.99 -49.39
C PHE A 238 -16.64 -0.68 -48.92
N ALA A 239 -16.29 -0.62 -47.64
CA ALA A 239 -15.39 0.39 -47.08
C ALA A 239 -13.94 -0.01 -47.36
N VAL A 240 -13.17 0.89 -47.95
CA VAL A 240 -11.74 0.68 -48.21
C VAL A 240 -10.95 1.20 -47.03
N VAL A 241 -10.09 0.35 -46.45
CA VAL A 241 -9.32 0.69 -45.24
C VAL A 241 -7.86 0.30 -45.37
N ASP A 242 -6.97 1.09 -44.76
CA ASP A 242 -5.60 0.65 -44.43
C ASP A 242 -5.64 -0.11 -43.10
N ASP A 243 -4.99 -1.27 -43.06
CA ASP A 243 -4.91 -2.14 -41.88
C ASP A 243 -3.45 -2.21 -41.39
N PRO A 244 -3.15 -1.77 -40.16
CA PRO A 244 -1.79 -1.77 -39.65
C PRO A 244 -1.28 -3.16 -39.26
N VAL A 245 -2.15 -4.18 -39.21
CA VAL A 245 -1.77 -5.54 -38.84
C VAL A 245 -1.80 -6.44 -40.07
N THR A 246 -0.65 -7.02 -40.42
CA THR A 246 -0.62 -8.06 -41.44
C THR A 246 -1.18 -9.37 -40.88
N ARG A 247 -2.29 -9.84 -41.46
CA ARG A 247 -2.99 -11.06 -41.01
C ARG A 247 -3.57 -11.90 -42.14
N VAL A 248 -3.69 -13.20 -41.94
CA VAL A 248 -4.45 -14.10 -42.83
C VAL A 248 -5.62 -14.69 -42.06
N THR A 249 -6.68 -15.07 -42.77
CA THR A 249 -7.83 -15.75 -42.15
C THR A 249 -7.92 -17.20 -42.59
N GLN A 250 -8.09 -18.11 -41.64
CA GLN A 250 -8.54 -19.46 -41.92
C GLN A 250 -10.07 -19.46 -42.05
N SER A 251 -10.58 -19.49 -43.28
CA SER A 251 -12.03 -19.56 -43.52
C SER A 251 -12.58 -20.94 -43.16
N THR A 252 -13.91 -21.06 -43.06
CA THR A 252 -14.61 -22.34 -42.87
C THR A 252 -14.26 -23.35 -43.96
N GLU A 253 -14.11 -22.89 -45.21
CA GLU A 253 -13.75 -23.72 -46.37
C GLU A 253 -12.27 -24.15 -46.33
N GLU A 254 -11.38 -23.31 -45.79
CA GLU A 254 -9.94 -23.62 -45.72
C GLU A 254 -9.58 -24.56 -44.57
N GLN A 255 -10.45 -24.73 -43.56
CA GLN A 255 -10.20 -25.62 -42.42
C GLN A 255 -9.97 -27.09 -42.83
N ALA A 256 -10.54 -27.53 -43.96
CA ALA A 256 -10.33 -28.87 -44.50
C ALA A 256 -8.95 -29.06 -45.17
N VAL A 257 -8.23 -27.97 -45.46
CA VAL A 257 -6.93 -28.00 -46.15
C VAL A 257 -5.79 -27.78 -45.15
N ALA A 258 -5.24 -28.88 -44.65
CA ALA A 258 -4.19 -28.86 -43.64
C ALA A 258 -2.97 -28.00 -44.06
N GLY A 259 -2.54 -27.09 -43.18
CA GLY A 259 -1.32 -26.28 -43.37
C GLY A 259 -1.44 -25.09 -44.32
N SER A 260 -2.56 -24.93 -45.04
CA SER A 260 -2.73 -23.87 -46.06
C SER A 260 -2.55 -22.46 -45.47
N VAL A 261 -3.27 -22.14 -44.39
CA VAL A 261 -3.21 -20.80 -43.78
C VAL A 261 -1.86 -20.51 -43.13
N GLN A 262 -1.19 -21.51 -42.52
CA GLN A 262 0.14 -21.32 -41.95
C GLN A 262 1.20 -21.05 -43.01
N ALA A 263 1.11 -21.70 -44.18
CA ALA A 263 2.00 -21.41 -45.31
C ALA A 263 1.81 -19.97 -45.81
N ARG A 264 0.55 -19.49 -45.90
CA ARG A 264 0.25 -18.09 -46.26
C ARG A 264 0.78 -17.10 -45.23
N ALA A 265 0.63 -17.41 -43.94
CA ALA A 265 1.16 -16.58 -42.86
C ALA A 265 2.70 -16.52 -42.90
N ALA A 266 3.36 -17.68 -43.06
CA ALA A 266 4.81 -17.79 -43.14
C ALA A 266 5.39 -17.02 -44.32
N ALA A 267 4.70 -17.02 -45.47
CA ALA A 267 5.11 -16.23 -46.64
C ALA A 267 5.18 -14.73 -46.33
N LEU A 268 4.28 -14.21 -45.49
CA LEU A 268 4.23 -12.80 -45.07
C LEU A 268 5.12 -12.47 -43.87
N GLY A 269 5.73 -13.48 -43.24
CA GLY A 269 6.68 -13.33 -42.13
C GLY A 269 6.22 -13.98 -40.83
N ALA A 270 7.18 -14.22 -39.93
CA ALA A 270 6.99 -15.00 -38.69
C ALA A 270 5.99 -14.39 -37.69
N ASN A 271 5.72 -13.08 -37.78
CA ASN A 271 4.81 -12.36 -36.88
C ASN A 271 3.41 -12.14 -37.48
N THR A 272 3.12 -12.74 -38.64
CA THR A 272 1.80 -12.61 -39.29
C THR A 272 0.71 -13.23 -38.41
N GLN A 273 -0.32 -12.45 -38.09
CA GLN A 273 -1.46 -12.94 -37.31
C GLN A 273 -2.33 -13.88 -38.15
N ILE A 274 -2.85 -14.93 -37.54
CA ILE A 274 -3.80 -15.87 -38.16
C ILE A 274 -5.15 -15.71 -37.46
N ALA A 275 -6.10 -15.04 -38.10
CA ALA A 275 -7.47 -14.94 -37.61
C ALA A 275 -8.23 -16.25 -37.94
N THR A 276 -8.88 -16.84 -36.95
CA THR A 276 -9.58 -18.13 -37.13
C THR A 276 -11.06 -18.02 -36.78
N LEU A 277 -11.86 -18.75 -37.55
CA LEU A 277 -13.29 -18.95 -37.31
C LEU A 277 -13.53 -20.26 -36.57
N CYS A 278 -14.75 -20.42 -36.07
CA CYS A 278 -15.18 -21.66 -35.43
C CYS A 278 -14.91 -22.90 -36.29
N GLY A 279 -14.55 -24.02 -35.64
CA GLY A 279 -14.14 -25.28 -36.29
C GLY A 279 -12.62 -25.44 -36.45
N THR A 280 -11.85 -24.38 -36.21
CA THR A 280 -10.38 -24.43 -36.26
C THR A 280 -9.78 -25.34 -35.19
N THR A 281 -8.72 -26.06 -35.55
CA THR A 281 -7.83 -26.78 -34.61
C THR A 281 -6.51 -26.05 -34.39
N LEU A 282 -6.32 -24.87 -35.01
CA LEU A 282 -5.08 -24.11 -34.92
C LEU A 282 -4.96 -23.40 -33.57
N ALA A 283 -3.82 -23.56 -32.93
CA ALA A 283 -3.43 -22.83 -31.73
C ALA A 283 -1.99 -22.33 -31.87
N GLY A 284 -1.69 -21.17 -31.29
CA GLY A 284 -0.32 -20.63 -31.25
C GLY A 284 -0.28 -19.14 -30.90
N ALA A 285 0.93 -18.61 -30.69
CA ALA A 285 1.14 -17.22 -30.23
C ALA A 285 0.60 -16.15 -31.20
N ASN A 286 0.52 -16.45 -32.49
CA ASN A 286 0.03 -15.52 -33.52
C ASN A 286 -1.42 -15.80 -33.95
N THR A 287 -2.11 -16.76 -33.33
CA THR A 287 -3.51 -17.07 -33.68
C THR A 287 -4.47 -16.16 -32.91
N LEU A 288 -5.47 -15.62 -33.61
CA LEU A 288 -6.56 -14.83 -33.04
C LEU A 288 -7.88 -15.55 -33.31
N PHE A 289 -8.46 -16.16 -32.28
CA PHE A 289 -9.77 -16.79 -32.42
C PHE A 289 -10.88 -15.72 -32.43
N VAL A 290 -11.34 -15.38 -33.63
CA VAL A 290 -12.47 -14.47 -33.84
C VAL A 290 -13.79 -15.19 -33.61
N GLY A 291 -13.84 -16.50 -33.92
CA GLY A 291 -14.99 -17.37 -33.73
C GLY A 291 -16.07 -17.18 -34.82
N SER A 292 -16.49 -15.94 -35.04
CA SER A 292 -17.42 -15.58 -36.11
C SER A 292 -17.30 -14.13 -36.53
N ALA A 293 -17.63 -13.85 -37.80
CA ALA A 293 -17.74 -12.49 -38.32
C ALA A 293 -19.19 -12.23 -38.74
N THR A 294 -19.76 -11.14 -38.22
CA THR A 294 -21.11 -10.70 -38.59
C THR A 294 -21.15 -10.24 -40.05
N THR A 295 -22.11 -10.72 -40.82
CA THR A 295 -22.34 -10.33 -42.23
C THR A 295 -23.64 -9.57 -42.45
N ALA A 296 -24.54 -9.56 -41.46
CA ALA A 296 -25.79 -8.81 -41.49
C ALA A 296 -26.20 -8.31 -40.08
N GLY A 297 -26.88 -7.17 -40.05
CA GLY A 297 -27.38 -6.49 -38.85
C GLY A 297 -26.60 -5.20 -38.55
N ASN A 298 -27.29 -4.09 -38.28
CA ASN A 298 -26.65 -2.79 -38.01
C ASN A 298 -26.43 -2.56 -36.52
N THR A 299 -27.43 -2.84 -35.69
CA THR A 299 -27.35 -2.72 -34.22
C THR A 299 -27.22 -4.07 -33.53
N GLY A 300 -27.67 -5.14 -34.19
CA GLY A 300 -27.58 -6.52 -33.72
C GLY A 300 -26.76 -7.39 -34.67
N ARG A 301 -26.70 -8.69 -34.36
CA ARG A 301 -26.06 -9.69 -35.20
C ARG A 301 -27.15 -10.59 -35.79
N LEU A 302 -27.43 -10.44 -37.08
CA LEU A 302 -28.53 -11.13 -37.77
C LEU A 302 -28.04 -12.34 -38.57
N ALA A 303 -26.85 -12.26 -39.16
CA ALA A 303 -26.19 -13.36 -39.86
C ALA A 303 -24.67 -13.22 -39.77
N GLY A 304 -23.95 -14.31 -40.04
CA GLY A 304 -22.50 -14.30 -40.12
C GLY A 304 -21.89 -15.61 -40.59
N ILE A 305 -20.56 -15.63 -40.61
CA ILE A 305 -19.73 -16.81 -40.92
C ILE A 305 -19.03 -17.32 -39.67
N GLY A 306 -18.74 -18.62 -39.62
CA GLY A 306 -18.16 -19.28 -38.46
C GLY A 306 -19.23 -19.80 -37.49
N GLY A 307 -18.97 -19.68 -36.19
CA GLY A 307 -19.87 -20.15 -35.11
C GLY A 307 -20.81 -19.05 -34.60
N ASN A 308 -21.37 -19.21 -33.40
CA ASN A 308 -22.21 -18.17 -32.81
C ASN A 308 -21.46 -17.20 -31.88
N VAL A 309 -20.25 -17.54 -31.45
CA VAL A 309 -19.39 -16.68 -30.63
C VAL A 309 -18.56 -15.74 -31.50
N ALA A 310 -18.55 -14.44 -31.17
CA ALA A 310 -17.67 -13.44 -31.77
C ALA A 310 -16.82 -12.74 -30.72
N LEU A 311 -15.53 -12.59 -31.02
CA LEU A 311 -14.62 -11.77 -30.26
C LEU A 311 -14.92 -10.28 -30.50
N LYS A 312 -15.23 -9.55 -29.42
CA LYS A 312 -15.35 -8.08 -29.47
C LYS A 312 -13.97 -7.46 -29.51
N THR A 313 -13.14 -7.80 -28.54
CA THR A 313 -11.78 -7.29 -28.40
C THR A 313 -10.97 -8.33 -27.63
N PRO A 314 -9.69 -8.54 -27.95
CA PRO A 314 -8.82 -9.43 -27.19
C PRO A 314 -8.78 -9.04 -25.70
N PRO A 315 -8.67 -10.02 -24.76
CA PRO A 315 -8.52 -9.72 -23.34
C PRO A 315 -7.32 -8.81 -23.06
N THR A 316 -7.54 -7.75 -22.29
CA THR A 316 -6.50 -6.82 -21.85
C THR A 316 -5.86 -7.26 -20.54
N ALA A 317 -4.60 -6.88 -20.32
CA ALA A 317 -3.85 -7.29 -19.13
C ALA A 317 -4.50 -6.82 -17.82
N ARG A 318 -4.69 -7.74 -16.88
CA ARG A 318 -5.19 -7.46 -15.53
C ARG A 318 -4.02 -7.40 -14.54
N SER A 319 -4.07 -6.49 -13.57
CA SER A 319 -3.07 -6.46 -12.50
C SER A 319 -3.44 -7.42 -11.38
N ALA A 320 -2.47 -8.18 -10.89
CA ALA A 320 -2.59 -9.06 -9.73
C ALA A 320 -1.45 -8.81 -8.74
N ILE A 321 -1.66 -9.12 -7.47
CA ILE A 321 -0.60 -9.12 -6.45
C ILE A 321 -0.02 -10.52 -6.36
N GLY A 322 1.31 -10.64 -6.37
CA GLY A 322 1.99 -11.93 -6.26
C GLY A 322 1.55 -12.70 -5.02
N ASN A 323 1.39 -14.02 -5.16
CA ASN A 323 0.95 -14.95 -4.12
C ASN A 323 -0.46 -14.70 -3.55
N THR A 324 -1.20 -13.73 -4.08
CA THR A 324 -2.55 -13.33 -3.63
C THR A 324 -3.58 -13.78 -4.66
N THR A 325 -4.75 -14.24 -4.21
CA THR A 325 -5.83 -14.64 -5.14
C THR A 325 -6.60 -13.41 -5.63
N LEU A 326 -6.54 -13.19 -6.95
CA LEU A 326 -7.40 -12.24 -7.66
C LEU A 326 -8.70 -12.96 -8.06
N ASN A 327 -9.85 -12.44 -7.64
CA ASN A 327 -11.16 -12.90 -8.07
C ASN A 327 -11.80 -11.85 -8.99
N VAL A 328 -12.15 -12.24 -10.21
CA VAL A 328 -12.77 -11.36 -11.20
C VAL A 328 -14.19 -11.86 -11.50
N PRO A 329 -15.23 -11.06 -11.22
CA PRO A 329 -16.60 -11.44 -11.53
C PRO A 329 -16.86 -11.40 -13.05
N ALA A 330 -17.81 -12.18 -13.54
CA ALA A 330 -18.13 -12.32 -14.97
C ALA A 330 -18.34 -10.98 -15.71
N ALA A 331 -18.97 -9.99 -15.06
CA ALA A 331 -19.21 -8.66 -15.64
C ALA A 331 -17.91 -7.92 -16.03
N GLN A 332 -16.79 -8.24 -15.36
CA GLN A 332 -15.45 -7.73 -15.66
C GLN A 332 -14.52 -8.82 -16.19
N GLY A 333 -15.02 -10.05 -16.33
CA GLY A 333 -14.26 -11.23 -16.69
C GLY A 333 -14.22 -11.47 -18.20
N LEU A 334 -14.00 -12.72 -18.58
CA LEU A 334 -13.82 -13.14 -19.97
C LEU A 334 -15.06 -12.84 -20.83
N ALA A 335 -16.26 -12.98 -20.27
CA ALA A 335 -17.52 -12.73 -20.97
C ALA A 335 -17.64 -11.32 -21.56
N SER A 336 -17.00 -10.32 -20.94
CA SER A 336 -17.01 -8.94 -21.44
C SER A 336 -16.36 -8.77 -22.81
N PHE A 337 -15.43 -9.66 -23.17
CA PHE A 337 -14.67 -9.63 -24.43
C PHE A 337 -15.38 -10.31 -25.60
N TYR A 338 -16.51 -10.98 -25.36
CA TYR A 338 -17.22 -11.76 -26.38
C TYR A 338 -18.67 -11.29 -26.55
N SER A 339 -19.25 -11.66 -27.70
CA SER A 339 -20.68 -11.58 -28.01
C SER A 339 -21.16 -12.89 -28.59
N VAL A 340 -22.46 -13.14 -28.50
CA VAL A 340 -23.13 -14.27 -29.13
C VAL A 340 -24.32 -13.80 -29.97
N TYR A 341 -24.73 -14.60 -30.96
CA TYR A 341 -26.04 -14.43 -31.59
C TYR A 341 -27.15 -14.78 -30.58
N SER A 342 -28.33 -14.18 -30.74
CA SER A 342 -29.42 -14.19 -29.75
C SER A 342 -29.99 -15.57 -29.40
N SER A 343 -29.65 -16.61 -30.16
CA SER A 343 -30.07 -18.00 -29.92
C SER A 343 -29.07 -18.85 -29.13
N SER A 344 -27.93 -18.27 -28.71
CA SER A 344 -26.81 -19.02 -28.11
C SER A 344 -26.39 -18.44 -26.76
N THR A 345 -25.71 -19.25 -25.96
CA THR A 345 -25.16 -18.84 -24.67
C THR A 345 -23.63 -18.90 -24.69
N LEU A 346 -22.96 -17.97 -24.01
CA LEU A 346 -21.52 -18.07 -23.80
C LEU A 346 -21.24 -19.01 -22.63
N SER A 347 -20.30 -19.91 -22.83
CA SER A 347 -19.74 -20.73 -21.76
C SER A 347 -18.21 -20.70 -21.82
N PHE A 348 -17.57 -20.65 -20.66
CA PHE A 348 -16.12 -20.62 -20.52
C PHE A 348 -15.62 -21.80 -19.69
N ALA A 349 -14.39 -22.22 -19.95
CA ALA A 349 -13.70 -23.21 -19.14
C ALA A 349 -12.19 -22.96 -19.18
N GLY A 350 -11.47 -23.31 -18.13
CA GLY A 350 -10.02 -23.09 -18.08
C GLY A 350 -9.44 -23.38 -16.72
N THR A 351 -8.22 -23.93 -16.72
CA THR A 351 -7.44 -24.18 -15.51
C THR A 351 -5.98 -23.81 -15.71
N GLY A 352 -5.36 -23.32 -14.65
CA GLY A 352 -3.92 -23.01 -14.61
C GLY A 352 -3.51 -21.74 -15.37
N THR A 353 -2.20 -21.48 -15.33
CA THR A 353 -1.58 -20.30 -15.97
C THR A 353 -0.34 -20.71 -16.75
N ALA A 354 0.09 -19.89 -17.70
CA ALA A 354 1.28 -20.16 -18.51
C ALA A 354 2.56 -20.29 -17.65
N ARG A 355 2.63 -19.62 -16.50
CA ARG A 355 3.77 -19.70 -15.59
C ARG A 355 3.61 -20.72 -14.47
N GLY A 356 2.60 -21.58 -14.50
CA GLY A 356 2.39 -22.60 -13.48
C GLY A 356 1.78 -22.07 -12.17
N GLY A 357 1.07 -20.95 -12.23
CA GLY A 357 0.14 -20.52 -11.20
C GLY A 357 -1.15 -21.36 -11.19
N THR A 358 -2.04 -21.05 -10.26
CA THR A 358 -3.36 -21.70 -10.17
C THR A 358 -4.43 -20.73 -10.65
N ALA A 359 -5.32 -21.21 -11.51
CA ALA A 359 -6.48 -20.44 -11.93
C ALA A 359 -7.66 -21.36 -12.23
N THR A 360 -8.87 -20.84 -12.04
CA THR A 360 -10.12 -21.53 -12.36
C THR A 360 -11.04 -20.55 -13.06
N VAL A 361 -11.56 -20.93 -14.22
CA VAL A 361 -12.55 -20.16 -14.97
C VAL A 361 -13.94 -20.76 -14.76
N ALA A 362 -14.88 -19.94 -14.30
CA ALA A 362 -16.29 -20.29 -14.20
C ALA A 362 -16.97 -20.19 -15.57
N SER A 363 -18.07 -20.95 -15.75
CA SER A 363 -18.79 -21.01 -17.02
C SER A 363 -19.40 -19.68 -17.48
N ASP A 364 -19.67 -18.77 -16.55
CA ASP A 364 -20.13 -17.41 -16.83
C ASP A 364 -19.02 -16.44 -17.28
N GLY A 365 -17.76 -16.89 -17.30
CA GLY A 365 -16.59 -16.10 -17.66
C GLY A 365 -15.95 -15.35 -16.48
N GLY A 366 -16.45 -15.50 -15.26
CA GLY A 366 -15.73 -15.13 -14.04
C GLY A 366 -14.52 -16.05 -13.82
N TYR A 367 -13.50 -15.60 -13.09
CA TYR A 367 -12.33 -16.44 -12.81
C TYR A 367 -11.62 -16.06 -11.52
N SER A 368 -10.89 -17.03 -10.96
CA SER A 368 -9.89 -16.82 -9.92
C SER A 368 -8.49 -17.05 -10.47
N PHE A 369 -7.52 -16.26 -10.01
CA PHE A 369 -6.13 -16.34 -10.42
C PHE A 369 -5.21 -16.16 -9.20
N THR A 370 -4.25 -17.05 -9.04
CA THR A 370 -3.13 -16.90 -8.09
C THR A 370 -1.85 -17.23 -8.84
N SER A 371 -0.89 -16.32 -8.80
CA SER A 371 0.38 -16.48 -9.49
C SER A 371 1.15 -17.72 -9.02
N LYS A 372 2.18 -18.12 -9.79
CA LYS A 372 3.20 -19.02 -9.28
C LYS A 372 3.81 -18.43 -8.00
N ALA A 373 4.12 -19.31 -7.04
CA ALA A 373 4.74 -18.91 -5.79
C ALA A 373 6.05 -18.14 -6.07
N GLY A 374 6.14 -16.93 -5.52
CA GLY A 374 7.31 -16.07 -5.69
C GLY A 374 7.28 -15.11 -6.88
N ASP A 375 6.29 -15.15 -7.77
CA ASP A 375 6.16 -14.12 -8.80
C ASP A 375 5.78 -12.74 -8.17
N GLY A 376 6.16 -11.64 -8.84
CA GLY A 376 5.91 -10.27 -8.37
C GLY A 376 7.09 -9.56 -7.69
N VAL A 377 8.33 -10.03 -7.89
CA VAL A 377 9.56 -9.35 -7.45
C VAL A 377 9.90 -8.22 -8.43
N SER A 378 10.34 -7.06 -7.94
CA SER A 378 10.88 -5.90 -8.68
C SER A 378 9.87 -4.78 -9.03
N SER A 379 10.41 -3.66 -9.50
CA SER A 379 9.69 -2.50 -10.07
C SER A 379 9.01 -2.80 -11.42
N THR A 380 9.26 -3.97 -12.01
CA THR A 380 8.68 -4.42 -13.28
C THR A 380 7.74 -5.60 -13.05
N ALA A 381 6.52 -5.51 -13.58
CA ALA A 381 5.53 -6.57 -13.51
C ALA A 381 6.06 -7.88 -14.11
N THR A 382 5.79 -9.01 -13.45
CA THR A 382 5.97 -10.34 -14.06
C THR A 382 4.73 -10.65 -14.91
N ALA A 383 4.91 -10.82 -16.22
CA ALA A 383 3.83 -11.18 -17.14
C ALA A 383 3.49 -12.68 -17.02
N ASP A 384 2.23 -13.00 -16.78
CA ASP A 384 1.64 -14.35 -16.80
C ASP A 384 0.37 -14.32 -17.69
N SER A 385 -0.24 -15.47 -17.93
CA SER A 385 -1.53 -15.54 -18.61
C SER A 385 -2.41 -16.67 -18.10
N LEU A 386 -3.70 -16.37 -17.93
CA LEU A 386 -4.76 -17.34 -17.71
C LEU A 386 -5.02 -18.13 -18.99
N ASN A 387 -5.11 -19.46 -18.91
CA ASN A 387 -5.52 -20.30 -20.03
C ASN A 387 -7.04 -20.55 -19.97
N TYR A 388 -7.73 -20.39 -21.10
CA TYR A 388 -9.17 -20.62 -21.17
C TYR A 388 -9.62 -21.09 -22.55
N ALA A 389 -10.84 -21.60 -22.65
CA ALA A 389 -11.58 -21.82 -23.88
C ALA A 389 -12.97 -21.18 -23.76
N VAL A 390 -13.52 -20.78 -24.90
CA VAL A 390 -14.87 -20.22 -25.01
C VAL A 390 -15.72 -21.09 -25.93
N SER A 391 -16.99 -21.26 -25.58
CA SER A 391 -17.98 -21.99 -26.35
C SER A 391 -19.28 -21.20 -26.47
N ASP A 392 -20.01 -21.43 -27.57
CA ASP A 392 -21.37 -20.91 -27.77
C ASP A 392 -22.47 -21.89 -27.34
N GLY A 393 -22.11 -23.04 -26.76
CA GLY A 393 -23.04 -24.11 -26.38
C GLY A 393 -23.72 -24.82 -27.57
N ALA A 394 -23.38 -24.46 -28.81
CA ALA A 394 -24.01 -24.93 -30.04
C ALA A 394 -23.01 -25.62 -30.98
N GLY A 395 -21.96 -26.22 -30.40
CA GLY A 395 -20.92 -26.96 -31.13
C GLY A 395 -19.67 -26.14 -31.48
N CYS A 396 -19.67 -24.82 -31.22
CA CYS A 396 -18.45 -24.03 -31.32
C CYS A 396 -17.64 -24.08 -30.04
N ILE A 397 -16.36 -24.49 -30.13
CA ILE A 397 -15.41 -24.44 -29.02
C ILE A 397 -14.11 -23.87 -29.57
N SER A 398 -13.56 -22.85 -28.91
CA SER A 398 -12.27 -22.29 -29.28
C SER A 398 -11.13 -23.28 -28.94
N PRO A 399 -10.03 -23.26 -29.69
CA PRO A 399 -8.74 -23.73 -29.19
C PRO A 399 -8.37 -23.02 -27.87
N ALA A 400 -7.35 -23.51 -27.16
CA ALA A 400 -6.86 -22.86 -25.96
C ALA A 400 -6.47 -21.40 -26.24
N GLN A 401 -7.11 -20.48 -25.51
CA GLN A 401 -6.88 -19.03 -25.54
C GLN A 401 -6.14 -18.61 -24.27
N THR A 402 -5.56 -17.41 -24.31
CA THR A 402 -4.87 -16.82 -23.14
C THR A 402 -5.39 -15.42 -22.84
N ALA A 403 -5.48 -15.09 -21.55
CA ALA A 403 -5.77 -13.74 -21.07
C ALA A 403 -4.60 -13.23 -20.20
N PRO A 404 -3.97 -12.10 -20.55
CA PRO A 404 -2.77 -11.64 -19.87
C PRO A 404 -3.04 -11.14 -18.45
N VAL A 405 -2.10 -11.41 -17.55
CA VAL A 405 -2.09 -10.96 -16.15
C VAL A 405 -0.70 -10.44 -15.79
N ASN A 406 -0.63 -9.21 -15.31
CA ASN A 406 0.59 -8.57 -14.82
C ASN A 406 0.66 -8.70 -13.30
N VAL A 407 1.61 -9.48 -12.81
CA VAL A 407 1.82 -9.71 -11.38
C VAL A 407 2.79 -8.66 -10.83
N ASN A 408 2.29 -7.80 -9.96
CA ASN A 408 3.00 -6.66 -9.36
C ASN A 408 3.05 -6.79 -7.84
N GLN A 409 4.23 -6.53 -7.26
CA GLN A 409 4.46 -6.70 -5.82
C GLN A 409 4.15 -8.13 -5.34
N ARG A 410 4.43 -8.42 -4.08
CA ARG A 410 4.25 -9.76 -3.52
C ARG A 410 3.98 -9.73 -2.03
N VAL A 411 3.10 -10.62 -1.59
CA VAL A 411 2.84 -10.91 -0.17
C VAL A 411 3.20 -12.36 0.13
N TRP A 412 3.96 -12.61 1.19
CA TRP A 412 4.15 -13.96 1.72
C TRP A 412 3.19 -14.19 2.88
N TYR A 413 2.40 -15.25 2.81
CA TYR A 413 1.41 -15.57 3.83
C TYR A 413 1.92 -16.64 4.78
N VAL A 414 1.71 -16.44 6.09
CA VAL A 414 2.12 -17.34 7.17
C VAL A 414 0.91 -17.62 8.05
N ASN A 415 0.66 -18.88 8.39
CA ASN A 415 -0.42 -19.31 9.28
C ASN A 415 0.01 -20.58 10.04
N ASN A 416 0.10 -20.51 11.37
CA ASN A 416 0.55 -21.65 12.16
C ASN A 416 -0.43 -22.83 12.24
N ALA A 417 -1.67 -22.65 11.80
CA ALA A 417 -2.65 -23.71 11.64
C ALA A 417 -2.62 -24.34 10.23
N ALA A 418 -1.76 -23.86 9.32
CA ALA A 418 -1.64 -24.39 7.97
C ALA A 418 -0.80 -25.67 7.88
N ASN A 419 -0.86 -26.32 6.71
CA ASN A 419 -0.04 -27.49 6.42
C ASN A 419 1.46 -27.11 6.37
N ALA A 420 2.32 -27.99 6.91
CA ALA A 420 3.77 -27.81 6.91
C ALA A 420 4.37 -27.67 5.50
N THR A 421 3.71 -28.19 4.45
CA THR A 421 4.15 -28.09 3.05
C THR A 421 3.64 -26.86 2.30
N GLY A 422 3.01 -25.90 2.99
CA GLY A 422 2.58 -24.65 2.38
C GLY A 422 3.73 -23.91 1.68
N ASP A 423 3.42 -23.25 0.57
CA ASP A 423 4.40 -22.58 -0.30
C ASP A 423 4.36 -21.05 -0.18
N GLY A 424 3.59 -20.52 0.77
CA GLY A 424 3.54 -19.11 1.11
C GLY A 424 2.52 -18.29 0.32
N ARG A 425 1.72 -18.91 -0.54
CA ARG A 425 0.57 -18.27 -1.19
C ARG A 425 -0.61 -18.14 -0.23
N GLN A 426 -1.53 -17.22 -0.52
CA GLN A 426 -2.70 -16.95 0.33
C GLN A 426 -3.52 -18.21 0.64
N THR A 427 -3.68 -19.10 -0.35
CA THR A 427 -4.42 -20.37 -0.24
C THR A 427 -3.60 -21.50 0.40
N THR A 428 -2.27 -21.39 0.38
CA THR A 428 -1.31 -22.39 0.87
C THR A 428 -0.20 -21.71 1.68
N PRO A 429 -0.54 -21.02 2.78
CA PRO A 429 0.40 -20.21 3.53
C PRO A 429 1.47 -21.08 4.19
N PHE A 430 2.66 -20.52 4.42
CA PHE A 430 3.70 -21.18 5.19
C PHE A 430 3.21 -21.46 6.62
N GLN A 431 3.55 -22.62 7.16
CA GLN A 431 3.27 -22.89 8.58
C GLN A 431 4.17 -22.05 9.51
N SER A 432 5.41 -21.76 9.10
CA SER A 432 6.42 -21.13 9.95
C SER A 432 6.98 -19.82 9.38
N LEU A 433 7.41 -18.93 10.28
CA LEU A 433 8.08 -17.68 9.92
C LEU A 433 9.45 -17.92 9.28
N ALA A 434 10.14 -19.00 9.67
CA ALA A 434 11.44 -19.35 9.10
C ALA A 434 11.34 -19.64 7.58
N ALA A 435 10.26 -20.29 7.14
CA ALA A 435 10.02 -20.53 5.72
C ALA A 435 9.76 -19.22 4.95
N ALA A 436 8.97 -18.30 5.51
CA ALA A 436 8.78 -16.98 4.91
C ALA A 436 10.07 -16.13 4.89
N GLN A 437 10.86 -16.20 5.96
CA GLN A 437 12.14 -15.49 6.05
C GLN A 437 13.13 -15.96 4.98
N SER A 438 13.18 -17.28 4.68
CA SER A 438 14.14 -17.82 3.70
C SER A 438 13.81 -17.38 2.27
N VAL A 439 12.53 -17.31 1.89
CA VAL A 439 12.12 -17.00 0.51
C VAL A 439 11.86 -15.51 0.23
N SER A 440 11.61 -14.72 1.28
CA SER A 440 11.32 -13.28 1.10
C SER A 440 12.54 -12.50 0.61
N ALA A 441 12.31 -11.40 -0.09
CA ALA A 441 13.32 -10.44 -0.50
C ALA A 441 13.17 -9.13 0.30
N ALA A 442 14.15 -8.23 0.20
CA ALA A 442 13.97 -6.85 0.70
C ALA A 442 12.73 -6.21 0.06
N ALA A 443 12.06 -5.31 0.79
CA ALA A 443 10.79 -4.67 0.41
C ALA A 443 9.56 -5.59 0.24
N ASP A 444 9.67 -6.91 0.44
CA ASP A 444 8.49 -7.79 0.46
C ASP A 444 7.56 -7.48 1.65
N THR A 445 6.28 -7.79 1.47
CA THR A 445 5.31 -7.86 2.56
C THR A 445 5.16 -9.29 3.06
N ILE A 446 5.14 -9.48 4.37
CA ILE A 446 4.84 -10.75 5.04
C ILE A 446 3.58 -10.55 5.87
N TYR A 447 2.55 -11.37 5.62
CA TYR A 447 1.29 -11.35 6.34
C TYR A 447 1.13 -12.59 7.21
N VAL A 448 0.88 -12.41 8.49
CA VAL A 448 0.76 -13.46 9.50
C VAL A 448 -0.70 -13.56 9.94
N PHE A 449 -1.36 -14.64 9.54
CA PHE A 449 -2.67 -15.00 10.08
C PHE A 449 -2.56 -15.35 11.57
N ARG A 450 -3.61 -15.06 12.32
CA ARG A 450 -3.74 -15.44 13.74
C ARG A 450 -3.67 -16.96 13.92
N GLY A 451 -4.18 -17.71 12.95
CA GLY A 451 -4.21 -19.16 12.97
C GLY A 451 -4.87 -19.71 14.23
N ASN A 452 -4.17 -20.54 15.00
CA ASN A 452 -4.70 -21.10 16.26
C ASN A 452 -4.60 -20.13 17.46
N GLY A 453 -4.09 -18.91 17.27
CA GLY A 453 -3.95 -17.89 18.32
C GLY A 453 -2.75 -18.05 19.26
N THR A 454 -1.93 -19.07 19.07
CA THR A 454 -0.71 -19.34 19.86
C THR A 454 0.56 -19.02 19.07
N VAL A 455 1.73 -19.04 19.74
CA VAL A 455 3.04 -18.89 19.06
C VAL A 455 3.57 -20.22 18.49
N ASN A 456 2.90 -21.36 18.73
CA ASN A 456 3.39 -22.66 18.27
C ASN A 456 3.50 -22.67 16.74
N GLY A 457 4.63 -23.15 16.20
CA GLY A 457 4.93 -23.09 14.76
C GLY A 457 5.48 -21.73 14.29
N GLN A 458 5.44 -20.70 15.14
CA GLN A 458 5.93 -19.34 14.89
C GLN A 458 6.79 -18.83 16.07
N ASN A 459 7.48 -19.74 16.76
CA ASN A 459 8.24 -19.49 17.99
C ASN A 459 9.77 -19.61 17.82
N ALA A 460 10.29 -19.45 16.60
CA ALA A 460 11.71 -19.48 16.29
C ALA A 460 12.34 -18.08 16.09
N GLY A 461 11.53 -17.03 16.27
CA GLY A 461 11.85 -15.66 15.89
C GLY A 461 11.77 -15.41 14.37
N ILE A 462 11.85 -14.14 13.99
CA ILE A 462 11.98 -13.72 12.59
C ILE A 462 12.98 -12.57 12.47
N VAL A 463 13.80 -12.60 11.41
CA VAL A 463 14.72 -11.53 11.02
C VAL A 463 14.20 -10.89 9.73
N LEU A 464 13.86 -9.60 9.80
CA LEU A 464 13.43 -8.85 8.63
C LEU A 464 14.64 -8.32 7.84
N LYS A 465 14.43 -8.18 6.53
CA LYS A 465 15.34 -7.54 5.57
C LYS A 465 14.94 -6.09 5.34
N ASP A 466 15.79 -5.29 4.73
CA ASP A 466 15.53 -3.86 4.53
C ASP A 466 14.17 -3.60 3.84
N ASN A 467 13.47 -2.59 4.31
CA ASN A 467 12.18 -2.10 3.80
C ASN A 467 11.03 -3.12 3.83
N GLN A 468 11.20 -4.28 4.46
CA GLN A 468 10.11 -5.25 4.60
C GLN A 468 8.99 -4.75 5.49
N VAL A 469 7.78 -5.20 5.18
CA VAL A 469 6.56 -4.93 5.93
C VAL A 469 6.05 -6.23 6.54
N LEU A 470 5.94 -6.30 7.87
CA LEU A 470 5.40 -7.43 8.60
C LEU A 470 4.04 -7.07 9.21
N ILE A 471 2.97 -7.72 8.77
CA ILE A 471 1.59 -7.41 9.19
C ILE A 471 0.98 -8.67 9.78
N GLY A 472 0.46 -8.59 11.00
CA GLY A 472 -0.40 -9.62 11.58
C GLY A 472 -1.88 -9.30 11.36
N GLU A 473 -2.72 -10.33 11.44
CA GLU A 473 -4.16 -10.26 11.18
C GLU A 473 -4.92 -9.20 12.00
N GLY A 474 -4.37 -8.72 13.13
CA GLY A 474 -4.97 -7.60 13.88
C GLY A 474 -4.93 -6.25 13.16
N ASN A 475 -4.38 -6.18 11.95
CA ASN A 475 -4.37 -4.99 11.10
C ASN A 475 -4.75 -5.37 9.66
N GLU A 476 -5.41 -4.46 8.95
CA GLU A 476 -5.75 -4.62 7.53
C GLU A 476 -4.49 -4.83 6.67
N LEU A 477 -4.56 -5.77 5.71
CA LEU A 477 -3.54 -5.94 4.69
C LEU A 477 -3.86 -5.05 3.49
N LYS A 478 -3.03 -4.03 3.29
CA LYS A 478 -3.03 -3.21 2.07
C LYS A 478 -1.70 -3.34 1.33
N VAL A 479 -1.77 -3.42 0.00
CA VAL A 479 -0.62 -3.39 -0.89
C VAL A 479 -0.79 -2.22 -1.84
N GLY A 480 -0.03 -1.15 -1.63
CA GLY A 480 -0.35 0.16 -2.22
C GLY A 480 -1.73 0.65 -1.75
N GLU A 481 -2.62 0.97 -2.69
CA GLU A 481 -4.00 1.38 -2.41
C GLU A 481 -5.00 0.21 -2.36
N VAL A 482 -4.57 -1.00 -2.73
CA VAL A 482 -5.44 -2.18 -2.81
C VAL A 482 -5.60 -2.81 -1.43
N SER A 483 -6.83 -2.89 -0.94
CA SER A 483 -7.19 -3.68 0.24
C SER A 483 -7.31 -5.15 -0.13
N VAL A 484 -6.51 -6.00 0.51
CA VAL A 484 -6.43 -7.43 0.22
C VAL A 484 -7.18 -8.26 1.26
N LEU A 485 -6.99 -7.95 2.55
CA LEU A 485 -7.68 -8.59 3.67
C LEU A 485 -8.05 -7.55 4.73
N PRO A 486 -9.26 -7.60 5.32
CA PRO A 486 -9.65 -6.72 6.42
C PRO A 486 -8.87 -7.05 7.70
N ALA A 487 -8.88 -6.13 8.67
CA ALA A 487 -8.38 -6.42 10.01
C ALA A 487 -9.28 -7.44 10.72
N GLY A 488 -8.67 -8.47 11.30
CA GLY A 488 -9.33 -9.45 12.16
C GLY A 488 -9.57 -8.91 13.58
N ALA A 489 -10.32 -9.67 14.38
CA ALA A 489 -10.74 -9.26 15.73
C ALA A 489 -9.59 -9.21 16.76
N ALA A 490 -8.45 -9.85 16.48
CA ALA A 490 -7.32 -9.90 17.40
C ALA A 490 -5.97 -10.01 16.64
N PRO A 491 -4.87 -9.49 17.23
CA PRO A 491 -3.52 -9.65 16.68
C PRO A 491 -3.08 -11.11 16.54
N ALA A 492 -2.24 -11.38 15.54
CA ALA A 492 -1.50 -12.65 15.45
C ALA A 492 -0.34 -12.67 16.45
N SER A 493 0.11 -13.86 16.88
CA SER A 493 1.13 -14.00 17.93
C SER A 493 2.38 -14.70 17.40
N ILE A 494 3.54 -14.06 17.53
CA ILE A 494 4.85 -14.62 17.17
C ILE A 494 5.78 -14.66 18.39
N GLY A 495 6.76 -15.56 18.39
CA GLY A 495 7.64 -15.77 19.54
C GLY A 495 9.06 -16.20 19.19
N ASN A 496 9.92 -16.23 20.21
CA ASN A 496 11.19 -16.98 20.17
C ASN A 496 11.46 -17.68 21.50
N ALA A 497 11.53 -19.02 21.48
CA ALA A 497 11.79 -19.82 22.68
C ALA A 497 13.23 -19.68 23.21
N SER A 498 14.19 -19.27 22.37
CA SER A 498 15.62 -19.16 22.73
C SER A 498 16.27 -17.97 22.04
N GLY A 499 15.69 -16.78 22.17
CA GLY A 499 16.22 -15.59 21.50
C GLY A 499 15.26 -14.41 21.41
N VAL A 500 15.53 -13.55 20.43
CA VAL A 500 14.71 -12.38 20.11
C VAL A 500 13.51 -12.77 19.24
N GLY A 501 12.31 -12.29 19.58
CA GLY A 501 11.08 -12.53 18.82
C GLY A 501 11.10 -11.96 17.39
N LEU A 502 11.52 -10.71 17.27
CA LEU A 502 11.62 -9.98 16.00
C LEU A 502 12.95 -9.20 15.92
N THR A 503 13.77 -9.51 14.93
CA THR A 503 14.98 -8.76 14.61
C THR A 503 14.73 -7.87 13.39
N LEU A 504 15.01 -6.57 13.51
CA LEU A 504 14.78 -5.56 12.49
C LEU A 504 16.05 -5.26 11.67
N ALA A 505 15.85 -4.98 10.39
CA ALA A 505 16.80 -4.32 9.49
C ALA A 505 16.27 -2.92 9.11
N SER A 506 16.86 -2.24 8.13
CA SER A 506 16.55 -0.83 7.89
C SER A 506 15.12 -0.61 7.40
N ASN A 507 14.43 0.39 7.98
CA ASN A 507 13.14 0.91 7.53
C ASN A 507 12.00 -0.12 7.50
N ASN A 508 11.94 -1.02 8.48
CA ASN A 508 10.85 -1.97 8.59
C ASN A 508 9.55 -1.38 9.14
N THR A 509 8.43 -1.93 8.68
CA THR A 509 7.09 -1.61 9.22
C THR A 509 6.50 -2.86 9.87
N VAL A 510 5.94 -2.72 11.07
CA VAL A 510 5.39 -3.85 11.84
C VAL A 510 4.01 -3.50 12.39
N ARG A 511 2.97 -4.30 12.10
CA ARG A 511 1.59 -3.98 12.52
C ARG A 511 0.83 -5.24 12.95
N GLY A 512 -0.15 -5.10 13.84
CA GLY A 512 -1.17 -6.13 14.10
C GLY A 512 -0.65 -7.41 14.76
N LEU A 513 0.45 -7.33 15.51
CA LEU A 513 1.13 -8.49 16.13
C LEU A 513 1.26 -8.38 17.65
N ASN A 514 1.19 -9.52 18.31
CA ASN A 514 1.79 -9.77 19.61
C ASN A 514 3.16 -10.44 19.40
N ILE A 515 4.19 -9.98 20.11
CA ILE A 515 5.56 -10.47 19.91
C ILE A 515 6.16 -10.86 21.25
N SER A 516 6.73 -12.06 21.32
CA SER A 516 7.46 -12.53 22.50
C SER A 516 8.87 -13.04 22.18
N GLY A 517 9.74 -13.05 23.18
CA GLY A 517 11.07 -13.65 23.07
C GLY A 517 11.76 -13.70 24.43
N THR A 518 12.58 -14.73 24.63
CA THR A 518 13.24 -14.96 25.92
C THR A 518 14.38 -13.97 26.19
N THR A 519 15.14 -13.60 25.15
CA THR A 519 16.23 -12.60 25.27
C THR A 519 15.82 -11.19 24.80
N GLY A 520 14.69 -11.08 24.08
CA GLY A 520 14.09 -9.79 23.72
C GLY A 520 12.90 -9.89 22.79
N GLY A 521 12.06 -8.86 22.75
CA GLY A 521 10.82 -8.89 21.97
C GLY A 521 11.10 -8.44 20.56
N ILE A 522 11.63 -7.22 20.47
CA ILE A 522 12.05 -6.59 19.24
C ILE A 522 13.47 -6.06 19.46
N ALA A 523 14.39 -6.41 18.57
CA ALA A 523 15.76 -5.90 18.59
C ALA A 523 16.24 -5.56 17.16
N GLY A 524 17.32 -4.79 17.06
CA GLY A 524 18.00 -4.51 15.80
C GLY A 524 19.06 -3.45 16.01
N THR A 525 20.07 -3.42 15.15
CA THR A 525 21.09 -2.36 15.12
C THR A 525 20.86 -1.51 13.87
N ASN A 526 20.92 -0.18 14.01
CA ASN A 526 20.84 0.76 12.89
C ASN A 526 19.64 0.59 11.95
N PHE A 527 18.50 0.08 12.43
CA PHE A 527 17.32 -0.21 11.60
C PHE A 527 16.55 1.04 11.12
N GLY A 528 17.06 2.25 11.39
CA GLY A 528 16.38 3.50 11.03
C GLY A 528 14.96 3.58 11.59
N LYS A 529 13.97 3.77 10.72
CA LYS A 529 12.58 3.98 11.13
C LYS A 529 11.85 2.66 11.38
N LEU A 530 11.49 2.38 12.64
CA LEU A 530 10.39 1.46 12.99
C LEU A 530 9.07 2.23 13.04
N SER A 531 8.05 1.75 12.32
CA SER A 531 6.65 2.17 12.49
C SER A 531 5.84 0.99 13.03
N ALA A 532 5.52 1.02 14.33
CA ALA A 532 4.85 -0.08 15.02
C ALA A 532 3.43 0.29 15.51
N THR A 533 2.46 -0.60 15.26
CA THR A 533 1.15 -0.63 15.95
C THR A 533 0.87 -2.07 16.35
N LEU A 534 1.10 -2.39 17.62
CA LEU A 534 1.17 -3.75 18.15
C LEU A 534 0.11 -3.96 19.23
N GLY A 535 -0.19 -5.22 19.55
CA GLY A 535 -1.00 -5.57 20.72
C GLY A 535 -0.13 -5.56 21.97
N ASN A 536 0.49 -6.71 22.27
CA ASN A 536 1.38 -6.90 23.41
C ASN A 536 2.79 -7.30 22.95
N VAL A 537 3.81 -6.70 23.56
CA VAL A 537 5.19 -7.20 23.47
C VAL A 537 5.58 -7.76 24.84
N THR A 538 5.61 -9.08 24.93
CA THR A 538 5.97 -9.82 26.16
C THR A 538 7.41 -10.30 26.01
N ALA A 539 8.36 -9.48 26.44
CA ALA A 539 9.75 -9.82 26.31
C ALA A 539 10.67 -8.98 27.18
N THR A 540 11.86 -9.51 27.40
CA THR A 540 13.01 -8.86 27.99
C THR A 540 13.51 -7.70 27.10
N ALA A 541 13.02 -6.48 27.30
CA ALA A 541 13.36 -5.23 26.61
C ALA A 541 12.99 -5.07 25.10
N LEU A 542 12.65 -3.82 24.73
CA LEU A 542 12.67 -3.24 23.37
C LEU A 542 13.93 -2.37 23.24
N THR A 543 14.82 -2.68 22.31
CA THR A 543 16.04 -1.88 22.07
C THR A 543 15.86 -0.93 20.88
N LEU A 544 16.08 0.36 21.09
CA LEU A 544 15.87 1.43 20.10
C LEU A 544 17.14 1.72 19.27
N ALA A 545 16.95 2.09 17.99
CA ALA A 545 17.97 2.66 17.10
C ALA A 545 17.67 4.15 16.80
N SER A 546 18.08 4.72 15.67
CA SER A 546 17.83 6.14 15.34
C SER A 546 16.49 6.37 14.63
N ASN A 547 15.68 7.36 15.08
CA ASN A 547 14.43 7.82 14.42
C ASN A 547 13.24 6.83 14.48
N ASN A 548 12.92 6.35 15.68
CA ASN A 548 11.84 5.40 15.93
C ASN A 548 10.47 6.08 16.07
N THR A 549 9.41 5.40 15.61
CA THR A 549 8.01 5.77 15.88
C THR A 549 7.22 4.57 16.40
N VAL A 550 6.81 4.62 17.67
CA VAL A 550 6.14 3.49 18.37
C VAL A 550 4.74 3.93 18.82
N ARG A 551 3.68 3.20 18.48
CA ARG A 551 2.30 3.57 18.89
C ARG A 551 1.53 2.38 19.45
N GLY A 552 0.78 2.62 20.53
CA GLY A 552 -0.18 1.67 21.10
C GLY A 552 0.46 0.47 21.81
N LEU A 553 1.70 0.60 22.28
CA LEU A 553 2.49 -0.54 22.75
C LEU A 553 2.31 -0.79 24.25
N ASN A 554 1.90 -2.00 24.63
CA ASN A 554 2.10 -2.54 25.97
C ASN A 554 3.36 -3.42 25.99
N ILE A 555 4.26 -3.17 26.94
CA ILE A 555 5.52 -3.89 27.12
C ILE A 555 5.52 -4.55 28.50
N SER A 556 5.81 -5.85 28.53
CA SER A 556 6.05 -6.58 29.78
C SER A 556 7.35 -7.36 29.66
N GLY A 557 8.37 -6.91 30.39
CA GLY A 557 9.70 -7.51 30.40
C GLY A 557 10.18 -7.90 31.78
N THR A 558 11.15 -8.82 31.81
CA THR A 558 11.78 -9.23 33.07
C THR A 558 12.92 -8.27 33.41
N THR A 559 14.01 -8.26 32.63
CA THR A 559 15.20 -7.46 32.96
C THR A 559 15.18 -6.03 32.40
N GLY A 560 14.10 -5.62 31.71
CA GLY A 560 13.93 -4.24 31.23
C GLY A 560 12.71 -4.06 30.31
N GLY A 561 12.25 -2.80 30.20
CA GLY A 561 11.14 -2.38 29.33
C GLY A 561 11.62 -1.81 27.99
N ILE A 562 12.00 -0.53 27.93
CA ILE A 562 12.57 0.11 26.72
C ILE A 562 14.00 0.55 27.02
N ALA A 563 14.94 0.21 26.15
CA ALA A 563 16.33 0.63 26.26
C ALA A 563 16.85 1.24 24.96
N GLY A 564 17.81 2.17 25.03
CA GLY A 564 18.42 2.75 23.84
C GLY A 564 19.60 3.65 24.16
N THR A 565 20.66 3.54 23.37
CA THR A 565 21.80 4.47 23.40
C THR A 565 21.92 5.16 22.05
N ASN A 566 22.11 6.49 21.99
CA ASN A 566 22.19 7.26 20.75
C ASN A 566 20.98 7.04 19.82
N PHE A 567 19.77 7.03 20.41
CA PHE A 567 18.55 6.58 19.73
C PHE A 567 17.93 7.62 18.76
N GLY A 568 18.66 8.67 18.40
CA GLY A 568 18.16 9.75 17.54
C GLY A 568 16.90 10.39 18.14
N LYS A 569 15.75 10.22 17.47
CA LYS A 569 14.42 10.55 18.02
C LYS A 569 13.60 9.29 18.33
N LEU A 570 12.93 9.24 19.48
CA LEU A 570 11.84 8.30 19.78
C LEU A 570 10.53 9.08 19.89
N SER A 571 9.60 8.89 18.95
CA SER A 571 8.23 9.37 19.10
C SER A 571 7.34 8.21 19.53
N ALA A 572 6.69 8.30 20.69
CA ALA A 572 5.98 7.17 21.28
C ALA A 572 4.63 7.49 21.96
N THR A 573 3.62 6.66 21.70
CA THR A 573 2.43 6.55 22.56
C THR A 573 2.44 5.16 23.19
N LEU A 574 2.80 5.11 24.46
CA LEU A 574 2.99 3.89 25.25
C LEU A 574 1.76 3.63 26.12
N GLY A 575 1.31 2.38 26.17
CA GLY A 575 0.35 1.91 27.16
C GLY A 575 1.06 1.68 28.49
N ASN A 576 1.09 0.42 28.91
CA ASN A 576 1.81 -0.01 30.10
C ASN A 576 3.22 -0.47 29.72
N VAL A 577 4.25 0.04 30.40
CA VAL A 577 5.62 -0.48 30.28
C VAL A 577 6.02 -1.04 31.64
N THR A 578 6.19 -2.36 31.72
CA THR A 578 6.47 -3.06 32.96
C THR A 578 7.79 -3.82 32.87
N ALA A 579 8.65 -3.67 33.88
CA ALA A 579 9.88 -4.43 34.08
C ALA A 579 9.91 -5.05 35.48
N THR A 580 9.95 -6.38 35.61
CA THR A 580 9.84 -7.06 36.93
C THR A 580 11.17 -7.27 37.67
N ALA A 581 12.30 -7.09 36.98
CA ALA A 581 13.66 -7.26 37.47
C ALA A 581 14.65 -6.29 36.77
N GLY A 582 14.20 -5.07 36.43
CA GLY A 582 15.00 -4.08 35.72
C GLY A 582 14.28 -2.74 35.49
N PRO A 583 14.87 -1.82 34.70
CA PRO A 583 14.28 -0.52 34.39
C PRO A 583 13.10 -0.62 33.41
N ALA A 584 12.02 0.13 33.65
CA ALA A 584 10.95 0.34 32.68
C ALA A 584 11.46 1.10 31.45
N LEU A 585 12.26 2.15 31.67
CA LEU A 585 12.95 2.89 30.62
C LEU A 585 14.44 3.03 30.99
N ASN A 586 15.34 2.80 30.04
CA ASN A 586 16.78 2.98 30.17
C ASN A 586 17.34 3.63 28.90
N LEU A 587 17.24 4.96 28.84
CA LEU A 587 17.56 5.74 27.64
C LEU A 587 18.77 6.63 27.88
N THR A 588 19.77 6.49 27.01
CA THR A 588 21.01 7.26 27.03
C THR A 588 21.21 8.00 25.71
N THR A 589 21.29 9.33 25.73
CA THR A 589 21.54 10.19 24.54
C THR A 589 20.49 10.05 23.42
N GLY A 590 19.69 11.10 23.23
CA GLY A 590 18.66 11.16 22.17
C GLY A 590 17.53 12.13 22.51
N THR A 591 16.52 12.20 21.63
CA THR A 591 15.32 13.04 21.79
C THR A 591 14.10 12.17 22.00
N LEU A 592 13.49 12.24 23.18
CA LEU A 592 12.26 11.55 23.51
C LEU A 592 11.05 12.44 23.22
N ASP A 593 9.99 11.89 22.65
CA ASP A 593 8.71 12.57 22.43
C ASP A 593 7.61 11.55 22.73
N ALA A 594 7.34 11.35 24.02
CA ALA A 594 6.56 10.21 24.48
C ALA A 594 5.47 10.55 25.50
N THR A 595 4.36 9.84 25.39
CA THR A 595 3.33 9.74 26.43
C THR A 595 3.21 8.29 26.87
N ALA A 596 3.18 8.02 28.17
CA ALA A 596 2.94 6.69 28.74
C ALA A 596 1.71 6.69 29.65
N VAL A 597 0.89 5.64 29.57
CA VAL A 597 -0.20 5.45 30.54
C VAL A 597 0.39 5.08 31.90
N ARG A 598 1.32 4.11 31.92
CA ARG A 598 1.86 3.53 33.14
C ARG A 598 3.32 3.06 32.96
N LEU A 599 4.20 3.34 33.93
CA LEU A 599 5.57 2.82 34.00
C LEU A 599 5.78 2.02 35.29
N ASP A 600 5.93 0.70 35.20
CA ASP A 600 6.24 -0.18 36.33
C ASP A 600 7.67 -0.70 36.25
N ALA A 601 8.42 -0.59 37.34
CA ALA A 601 9.76 -1.14 37.41
C ALA A 601 10.04 -1.70 38.81
N THR A 602 10.64 -2.89 38.84
CA THR A 602 11.29 -3.44 40.03
C THR A 602 12.73 -3.75 39.66
N ASN A 603 13.65 -2.83 39.95
CA ASN A 603 15.07 -3.00 39.69
C ASN A 603 15.80 -3.41 40.97
N THR A 604 16.48 -4.56 40.96
CA THR A 604 17.22 -5.10 42.10
C THR A 604 18.72 -4.78 42.06
N ALA A 605 19.20 -4.11 41.01
CA ALA A 605 20.60 -3.73 40.89
C ALA A 605 20.95 -2.64 41.92
N ALA A 606 22.05 -2.83 42.66
CA ALA A 606 22.44 -1.99 43.80
C ALA A 606 22.66 -0.50 43.48
N ALA A 607 22.90 -0.14 42.23
CA ALA A 607 22.98 1.26 41.74
C ALA A 607 22.03 1.51 40.55
N GLY A 608 21.05 0.63 40.35
CA GLY A 608 20.12 0.67 39.23
C GLY A 608 19.19 1.88 39.28
N ALA A 609 18.43 2.06 38.20
CA ALA A 609 17.29 2.94 38.20
C ALA A 609 16.04 2.21 37.71
N GLY A 610 14.86 2.60 38.20
CA GLY A 610 13.61 2.07 37.67
C GLY A 610 13.22 2.76 36.36
N VAL A 611 13.51 4.06 36.23
CA VAL A 611 13.49 4.83 34.98
C VAL A 611 14.79 5.62 34.92
N ASP A 612 15.59 5.42 33.87
CA ASP A 612 16.85 6.14 33.63
C ASP A 612 16.78 6.93 32.33
N LEU A 613 16.90 8.26 32.43
CA LEU A 613 16.97 9.19 31.31
C LEU A 613 18.26 10.02 31.43
N THR A 614 19.32 9.58 30.75
CA THR A 614 20.66 10.18 30.82
C THR A 614 21.10 10.75 29.46
N GLY A 615 21.44 12.04 29.37
CA GLY A 615 21.70 12.75 28.11
C GLY A 615 20.47 12.87 27.20
N VAL A 616 19.25 12.73 27.73
CA VAL A 616 18.01 12.70 26.94
C VAL A 616 17.33 14.08 26.94
N GLY A 617 16.96 14.56 25.75
CA GLY A 617 16.12 15.75 25.57
C GLY A 617 14.69 15.43 25.11
N GLY A 618 13.91 16.46 24.80
CA GLY A 618 12.53 16.38 24.30
C GLY A 618 11.49 16.36 25.43
N SER A 619 10.50 15.47 25.37
CA SER A 619 9.44 15.36 26.38
C SER A 619 8.99 13.94 26.70
N LEU A 620 8.69 13.69 27.98
CA LEU A 620 7.99 12.50 28.47
C LEU A 620 6.82 12.91 29.37
N LYS A 621 5.63 12.34 29.16
CA LYS A 621 4.48 12.50 30.05
C LYS A 621 3.89 11.17 30.50
N VAL A 622 3.87 10.91 31.80
CA VAL A 622 3.18 9.77 32.42
C VAL A 622 1.81 10.24 32.93
N LEU A 623 0.73 9.54 32.57
CA LEU A 623 -0.64 10.00 32.77
C LEU A 623 -1.27 9.49 34.08
N GLY A 624 -1.30 8.18 34.31
CA GLY A 624 -2.10 7.54 35.37
C GLY A 624 -3.62 7.80 35.29
N ALA A 625 -4.40 7.29 36.24
CA ALA A 625 -5.84 7.54 36.36
C ALA A 625 -6.31 7.40 37.83
N GLY A 626 -7.01 8.39 38.37
CA GLY A 626 -7.48 8.35 39.76
C GLY A 626 -6.37 8.67 40.76
N SER A 627 -5.95 7.68 41.55
CA SER A 627 -5.02 7.83 42.68
C SER A 627 -3.54 7.63 42.32
N ALA A 628 -2.63 7.99 43.23
CA ALA A 628 -1.20 7.68 43.10
C ALA A 628 -0.94 6.18 42.89
N GLY A 629 0.14 5.87 42.18
CA GLY A 629 0.51 4.51 41.77
C GLY A 629 -0.18 4.04 40.49
N THR A 630 -1.25 4.69 40.01
CA THR A 630 -1.91 4.34 38.75
C THR A 630 -1.09 4.69 37.51
N GLY A 631 -0.26 5.73 37.59
CA GLY A 631 0.78 6.06 36.60
C GLY A 631 1.98 5.13 36.65
N GLY A 632 2.00 4.18 37.59
CA GLY A 632 2.99 3.11 37.68
C GLY A 632 3.77 3.13 38.98
N THR A 633 4.27 1.95 39.36
CA THR A 633 5.07 1.75 40.58
C THR A 633 6.51 1.45 40.20
N VAL A 634 7.42 2.29 40.69
CA VAL A 634 8.84 2.24 40.36
C VAL A 634 9.65 2.04 41.62
N GLN A 635 10.45 0.97 41.63
CA GLN A 635 11.32 0.55 42.71
C GLN A 635 12.71 0.24 42.16
N ALA A 636 13.75 0.76 42.82
CA ALA A 636 15.14 0.43 42.57
C ALA A 636 15.89 0.22 43.89
N THR A 637 15.99 -1.03 44.34
CA THR A 637 16.57 -1.37 45.65
C THR A 637 18.03 -0.90 45.74
N GLY A 638 18.32 0.04 46.65
CA GLY A 638 19.64 0.68 46.78
C GLY A 638 19.95 1.74 45.70
N GLY A 639 19.10 1.87 44.68
CA GLY A 639 19.26 2.75 43.53
C GLY A 639 18.25 3.90 43.49
N VAL A 640 17.90 4.36 42.29
CA VAL A 640 17.01 5.52 42.10
C VAL A 640 15.71 5.10 41.42
N GLY A 641 14.55 5.51 41.91
CA GLY A 641 13.28 5.26 41.21
C GLY A 641 13.31 5.92 39.82
N TYR A 642 13.31 7.25 39.78
CA TYR A 642 13.42 8.04 38.55
C TYR A 642 14.76 8.81 38.50
N ARG A 643 15.70 8.42 37.64
CA ARG A 643 16.97 9.10 37.42
C ARG A 643 16.91 9.96 36.16
N ILE A 644 17.06 11.27 36.33
CA ILE A 644 16.95 12.28 35.28
C ILE A 644 18.24 13.08 35.21
N ARG A 645 18.94 12.97 34.07
CA ARG A 645 20.21 13.63 33.80
C ARG A 645 20.19 14.17 32.37
N PRO A 646 19.64 15.37 32.10
CA PRO A 646 19.48 15.85 30.73
C PRO A 646 20.80 16.12 30.00
N GLY A 647 21.92 16.30 30.73
CA GLY A 647 23.22 16.58 30.13
C GLY A 647 23.21 17.93 29.43
N SER A 648 23.53 17.95 28.14
CA SER A 648 23.48 19.18 27.30
C SER A 648 22.13 19.40 26.58
N ALA A 649 21.12 18.54 26.81
CA ALA A 649 19.84 18.60 26.11
C ALA A 649 18.72 19.22 26.97
N ASP A 650 17.66 19.72 26.34
CA ASP A 650 16.47 20.23 27.05
C ASP A 650 15.39 19.16 27.17
N LEU A 651 14.90 18.89 28.39
CA LEU A 651 13.92 17.84 28.68
C LEU A 651 12.70 18.38 29.45
N THR A 652 11.49 18.11 28.96
CA THR A 652 10.24 18.34 29.69
C THR A 652 9.67 17.01 30.20
N LEU A 653 9.55 16.86 31.51
CA LEU A 653 9.08 15.63 32.15
C LEU A 653 7.83 15.90 32.99
N GLY A 654 6.73 15.23 32.67
CA GLY A 654 5.49 15.22 33.47
C GLY A 654 5.26 13.84 34.08
N LEU A 655 5.24 13.75 35.41
CA LEU A 655 4.94 12.52 36.16
C LEU A 655 3.65 12.72 36.95
N ALA A 656 2.53 12.21 36.45
CA ALA A 656 1.26 12.24 37.16
C ALA A 656 0.94 10.88 37.76
N ARG A 657 0.55 10.87 39.04
CA ARG A 657 0.03 9.69 39.74
C ARG A 657 0.98 8.50 39.78
N VAL A 658 2.29 8.76 39.83
CA VAL A 658 3.29 7.70 39.97
C VAL A 658 3.51 7.33 41.43
N GLN A 659 4.06 6.15 41.68
CA GLN A 659 4.54 5.74 43.00
C GLN A 659 6.02 5.35 42.91
N ALA A 660 6.90 6.11 43.56
CA ALA A 660 8.30 5.73 43.73
C ALA A 660 8.53 5.17 45.13
N GLN A 661 8.98 3.92 45.22
CA GLN A 661 9.09 3.22 46.49
C GLN A 661 10.38 2.44 46.67
N GLY A 662 10.75 2.16 47.92
CA GLY A 662 11.82 1.21 48.27
C GLY A 662 13.18 1.52 47.64
N SER A 663 13.40 2.76 47.18
CA SER A 663 14.61 3.18 46.47
C SER A 663 15.51 4.00 47.40
N LEU A 664 16.80 4.14 47.07
CA LEU A 664 17.65 5.11 47.77
C LEU A 664 17.14 6.53 47.53
N ASN A 665 16.85 6.89 46.29
CA ASN A 665 16.11 8.13 46.00
C ASN A 665 14.86 7.80 45.19
N GLY A 666 13.69 8.32 45.58
CA GLY A 666 12.46 8.11 44.81
C GLY A 666 12.55 8.78 43.42
N LEU A 667 13.00 10.03 43.39
CA LEU A 667 13.37 10.77 42.18
C LEU A 667 14.71 11.47 42.39
N LEU A 668 15.59 11.39 41.40
CA LEU A 668 16.85 12.13 41.32
C LEU A 668 16.91 12.88 40.00
N PHE A 669 16.88 14.21 40.07
CA PHE A 669 17.41 15.07 39.01
C PHE A 669 18.85 15.43 39.37
N SER A 670 19.77 15.31 38.41
CA SER A 670 21.17 15.72 38.61
C SER A 670 21.77 16.28 37.33
N THR A 671 22.64 17.28 37.49
CA THR A 671 23.49 17.85 36.43
C THR A 671 24.93 17.90 36.90
N ALA A 672 25.88 17.78 35.98
CA ALA A 672 27.30 18.07 36.21
C ALA A 672 27.61 19.54 35.94
N ALA A 673 28.74 20.05 36.43
CA ALA A 673 29.13 21.46 36.25
C ALA A 673 29.24 21.89 34.77
N ALA A 674 29.56 20.94 33.88
CA ALA A 674 29.68 21.19 32.44
C ALA A 674 28.35 21.09 31.67
N ASP A 675 27.26 20.62 32.31
CA ASP A 675 25.98 20.43 31.65
C ASP A 675 25.31 21.77 31.33
N THR A 676 24.79 21.91 30.11
CA THR A 676 24.09 23.13 29.64
C THR A 676 22.58 22.95 29.48
N GLY A 677 22.11 21.70 29.54
CA GLY A 677 20.71 21.32 29.32
C GLY A 677 19.80 21.78 30.45
N ARG A 678 18.50 21.86 30.16
CA ARG A 678 17.47 22.31 31.11
C ARG A 678 16.45 21.21 31.35
N VAL A 679 15.88 21.16 32.55
CA VAL A 679 14.70 20.33 32.82
C VAL A 679 13.48 21.18 33.16
N GLY A 680 12.35 20.86 32.54
CA GLY A 680 11.02 21.24 32.99
C GLY A 680 10.32 20.05 33.63
N LEU A 681 10.38 19.93 34.96
CA LEU A 681 9.84 18.80 35.71
C LEU A 681 8.52 19.16 36.39
N THR A 682 7.45 18.45 36.06
CA THR A 682 6.16 18.51 36.74
C THR A 682 5.86 17.16 37.37
N VAL A 683 5.62 17.12 38.68
CA VAL A 683 5.19 15.92 39.41
C VAL A 683 3.88 16.25 40.13
N SER A 684 2.82 15.54 39.79
CA SER A 684 1.49 15.79 40.34
C SER A 684 0.83 14.53 40.87
N ASP A 685 0.07 14.67 41.96
CA ASP A 685 -0.82 13.61 42.48
C ASP A 685 -0.10 12.27 42.74
N SER A 686 1.21 12.33 43.05
CA SER A 686 2.11 11.17 43.12
C SER A 686 2.52 10.81 44.55
N ALA A 687 3.02 9.60 44.76
CA ALA A 687 3.44 9.08 46.05
C ALA A 687 4.93 8.69 46.08
N PHE A 688 5.61 9.03 47.16
CA PHE A 688 6.98 8.60 47.46
C PHE A 688 6.99 7.89 48.81
N THR A 689 7.15 6.58 48.80
CA THR A 689 6.88 5.75 49.99
C THR A 689 8.05 4.84 50.32
N ASN A 690 8.48 4.82 51.58
CA ASN A 690 9.53 3.93 52.09
C ASN A 690 10.83 3.94 51.25
N ASN A 691 11.20 5.10 50.70
CA ASN A 691 12.54 5.26 50.12
C ASN A 691 13.55 5.40 51.26
N THR A 692 14.68 4.72 51.15
CA THR A 692 15.70 4.63 52.21
C THR A 692 16.63 5.84 52.28
N GLY A 693 16.64 6.68 51.25
CA GLY A 693 17.26 8.01 51.24
C GLY A 693 16.22 9.10 51.03
N ARG A 694 16.35 9.92 49.98
CA ARG A 694 15.49 11.10 49.77
C ARG A 694 14.25 10.73 48.96
N ALA A 695 13.10 11.32 49.27
CA ALA A 695 11.91 11.15 48.43
C ALA A 695 12.16 11.73 47.04
N VAL A 696 12.63 12.98 47.01
CA VAL A 696 12.99 13.72 45.81
C VAL A 696 14.31 14.44 46.06
N TYR A 697 15.26 14.31 45.14
CA TYR A 697 16.51 15.05 45.15
C TYR A 697 16.72 15.76 43.81
N LEU A 698 16.79 17.08 43.85
CA LEU A 698 17.00 17.97 42.71
C LEU A 698 18.38 18.60 42.85
N GLU A 699 19.38 18.02 42.18
CA GLU A 699 20.77 18.46 42.23
C GLU A 699 21.13 19.30 40.99
N SER A 700 21.42 20.58 41.20
CA SER A 700 21.66 21.56 40.13
C SER A 700 23.08 22.09 40.17
N LYS A 701 23.95 21.60 39.27
CA LYS A 701 25.36 22.03 39.15
C LYS A 701 25.67 22.65 37.79
N GLY A 702 24.90 22.29 36.77
CA GLY A 702 25.07 22.77 35.40
C GLY A 702 24.55 24.18 35.17
N ALA A 703 24.84 24.73 33.99
CA ALA A 703 24.49 26.11 33.64
C ALA A 703 23.01 26.31 33.26
N GLY A 704 22.24 25.26 32.95
CA GLY A 704 20.85 25.39 32.49
C GLY A 704 19.89 25.92 33.55
N ALA A 705 18.92 26.75 33.16
CA ALA A 705 17.85 27.24 34.03
C ALA A 705 16.69 26.21 34.11
N ASN A 706 16.52 25.56 35.26
CA ASN A 706 15.54 24.49 35.44
C ASN A 706 14.21 25.01 36.01
N SER A 707 13.11 24.32 35.72
CA SER A 707 11.80 24.61 36.32
C SER A 707 11.18 23.36 36.94
N PHE A 708 10.70 23.49 38.17
CA PHE A 708 10.16 22.41 38.98
C PHE A 708 8.74 22.76 39.45
N LEU A 709 7.77 21.88 39.22
CA LEU A 709 6.42 21.96 39.77
C LEU A 709 6.10 20.66 40.50
N PHE A 710 5.91 20.74 41.81
CA PHE A 710 5.49 19.61 42.63
C PHE A 710 4.16 19.96 43.30
N GLU A 711 3.09 19.30 42.88
CA GLU A 711 1.76 19.57 43.42
C GLU A 711 0.98 18.34 43.85
N ARG A 712 0.28 18.42 44.99
CA ARG A 712 -0.61 17.35 45.48
C ARG A 712 0.11 16.00 45.64
N ASN A 713 1.40 16.01 45.99
CA ASN A 713 2.16 14.77 46.20
C ASN A 713 2.19 14.37 47.67
N THR A 714 2.31 13.07 47.93
CA THR A 714 2.45 12.50 49.27
C THR A 714 3.83 11.86 49.41
N VAL A 715 4.56 12.23 50.47
CA VAL A 715 5.80 11.58 50.88
C VAL A 715 5.54 10.88 52.22
N SER A 716 5.86 9.58 52.29
CA SER A 716 5.75 8.76 53.49
C SER A 716 6.97 7.83 53.57
N ASN A 717 8.14 8.39 53.85
CA ASN A 717 9.39 7.63 53.98
C ASN A 717 9.71 7.41 55.45
N THR A 718 9.41 6.23 56.00
CA THR A 718 9.62 5.96 57.43
C THR A 718 11.07 5.69 57.82
N SER A 719 11.90 5.26 56.87
CA SER A 719 13.34 4.97 57.03
C SER A 719 14.24 5.85 56.16
N GLY A 720 13.68 6.91 55.56
CA GLY A 720 14.38 7.79 54.63
C GLY A 720 15.17 8.90 55.32
N THR A 721 16.08 9.52 54.57
CA THR A 721 16.94 10.60 55.06
C THR A 721 16.36 12.00 54.85
N SER A 722 15.49 12.23 53.86
CA SER A 722 14.85 13.56 53.65
C SER A 722 13.59 13.46 52.77
N GLY A 723 12.76 14.51 52.79
CA GLY A 723 11.59 14.63 51.93
C GLY A 723 11.96 15.14 50.55
N ILE A 724 11.61 16.40 50.25
CA ILE A 724 11.92 17.05 48.97
C ILE A 724 13.14 17.96 49.15
N VAL A 725 14.22 17.65 48.44
CA VAL A 725 15.49 18.36 48.52
C VAL A 725 15.83 19.01 47.18
N TYR A 726 16.06 20.31 47.19
CA TYR A 726 16.75 21.06 46.14
C TYR A 726 18.12 21.47 46.67
N ALA A 727 19.19 21.07 45.97
CA ALA A 727 20.54 21.50 46.27
C ALA A 727 21.20 21.99 44.98
N ALA A 728 21.63 23.25 44.98
CA ALA A 728 22.38 23.82 43.86
C ALA A 728 23.81 24.16 44.28
N GLU A 729 24.75 23.81 43.41
CA GLU A 729 26.19 23.92 43.66
C GLU A 729 26.91 24.40 42.38
N ARG A 730 26.36 25.43 41.72
CA ARG A 730 26.95 26.00 40.51
C ARG A 730 28.27 26.67 40.83
N THR A 731 29.31 26.33 40.07
CA THR A 731 30.60 27.02 40.09
C THR A 731 30.70 28.11 39.02
N ALA A 732 29.96 27.98 37.91
CA ALA A 732 29.96 28.95 36.81
C ALA A 732 29.23 30.27 37.16
N THR A 733 29.74 31.39 36.65
CA THR A 733 29.28 32.77 36.95
C THR A 733 28.07 33.24 36.14
N GLY A 734 27.14 32.34 35.79
CA GLY A 734 25.96 32.64 34.96
C GLY A 734 24.82 33.36 35.70
N THR A 735 23.88 33.94 34.93
CA THR A 735 22.65 34.58 35.46
C THR A 735 21.43 33.65 35.50
N ASN A 736 21.62 32.35 35.26
CA ASN A 736 20.53 31.39 35.16
C ASN A 736 19.90 31.13 36.53
N VAL A 737 18.57 31.09 36.56
CA VAL A 737 17.77 30.94 37.78
C VAL A 737 16.94 29.67 37.67
N ASP A 738 17.10 28.78 38.66
CA ASP A 738 16.18 27.65 38.81
C ASP A 738 14.88 28.14 39.47
N ARG A 739 13.74 27.66 38.96
CA ARG A 739 12.42 28.05 39.47
C ARG A 739 11.70 26.84 40.04
N GLY A 740 11.06 26.99 41.19
CA GLY A 740 10.27 25.93 41.81
C GLY A 740 8.93 26.40 42.35
N VAL A 741 7.89 25.57 42.17
CA VAL A 741 6.59 25.74 42.82
C VAL A 741 6.22 24.43 43.49
N PHE A 742 6.27 24.41 44.82
CA PHE A 742 5.93 23.25 45.64
C PHE A 742 4.67 23.57 46.41
N ARG A 743 3.54 22.98 46.01
CA ARG A 743 2.23 23.30 46.59
C ARG A 743 1.35 22.11 46.94
N ASN A 744 0.55 22.22 48.00
CA ASN A 744 -0.42 21.20 48.40
C ASN A 744 0.22 19.81 48.62
N ASN A 745 1.51 19.72 48.96
CA ASN A 745 2.16 18.43 49.21
C ASN A 745 2.04 18.04 50.69
N THR A 746 1.97 16.73 50.96
CA THR A 746 1.96 16.16 52.31
C THR A 746 3.24 15.36 52.50
N ILE A 747 4.06 15.72 53.49
CA ILE A 747 5.38 15.12 53.71
C ILE A 747 5.49 14.58 55.13
N ALA A 748 5.75 13.28 55.23
CA ALA A 748 6.11 12.58 56.46
C ALA A 748 7.39 11.76 56.25
N ILE A 749 8.42 12.04 57.05
CA ILE A 749 9.78 11.46 56.91
C ILE A 749 10.24 10.88 58.26
N GLY A 750 9.82 9.65 58.53
CA GLY A 750 9.87 8.98 59.84
C GLY A 750 11.19 9.05 60.61
N ASN A 751 11.08 8.77 61.91
CA ASN A 751 11.98 9.23 62.97
C ASN A 751 13.23 8.37 63.25
N THR A 752 13.56 7.38 62.41
CA THR A 752 14.54 6.34 62.77
C THR A 752 15.97 6.59 62.31
N TYR A 753 16.23 7.59 61.45
CA TYR A 753 17.58 7.88 60.95
C TYR A 753 18.31 8.90 61.84
N ALA A 754 19.38 8.50 62.53
CA ALA A 754 20.13 9.34 63.46
C ALA A 754 20.86 10.53 62.83
N GLY A 755 21.08 10.55 61.51
CA GLY A 755 21.85 11.57 60.81
C GLY A 755 21.09 12.86 60.46
N GLY A 756 19.82 12.97 60.87
CA GLY A 756 19.03 14.18 60.64
C GLY A 756 18.43 14.27 59.22
N GLY A 757 17.14 14.57 59.14
CA GLY A 757 16.40 14.64 57.88
C GLY A 757 15.37 15.75 57.87
N SER A 758 15.36 16.52 56.77
CA SER A 758 14.46 17.67 56.60
C SER A 758 13.27 17.36 55.69
N GLY A 759 12.10 17.90 56.01
CA GLY A 759 10.88 17.71 55.22
C GLY A 759 11.02 18.35 53.84
N PHE A 760 11.32 19.65 53.83
CA PHE A 760 11.88 20.36 52.69
C PHE A 760 13.31 20.81 52.98
N SER A 761 14.16 20.78 51.96
CA SER A 761 15.48 21.43 52.01
C SER A 761 15.71 22.16 50.69
N ILE A 762 15.80 23.48 50.72
CA ILE A 762 16.03 24.36 49.55
C ILE A 762 17.34 25.10 49.78
N VAL A 763 18.40 24.59 49.15
CA VAL A 763 19.76 25.03 49.39
C VAL A 763 20.38 25.52 48.07
N ALA A 764 20.83 26.77 48.05
CA ALA A 764 21.61 27.34 46.95
C ALA A 764 23.02 27.67 47.45
N ASN A 765 24.03 27.00 46.91
CA ASN A 765 25.43 27.26 47.24
C ASN A 765 26.23 27.75 46.02
N GLY A 766 27.39 28.37 46.26
CA GLY A 766 28.31 28.82 45.21
C GLY A 766 27.76 30.00 44.41
N ASN A 767 27.63 29.86 43.09
CA ASN A 767 27.07 30.87 42.17
C ASN A 767 25.60 30.59 41.82
N SER A 768 24.91 29.77 42.61
CA SER A 768 23.55 29.33 42.29
C SER A 768 22.50 30.41 42.56
N ARG A 769 21.50 30.50 41.69
CA ARG A 769 20.32 31.36 41.88
C ARG A 769 19.04 30.53 41.81
N GLY A 770 18.17 30.70 42.80
CA GLY A 770 16.89 30.00 42.89
C GLY A 770 15.71 30.95 43.15
N GLN A 771 14.55 30.64 42.59
CA GLN A 771 13.28 31.31 42.87
C GLN A 771 12.20 30.28 43.18
N PHE A 772 11.68 30.24 44.41
CA PHE A 772 10.82 29.16 44.89
C PHE A 772 9.55 29.67 45.60
N LEU A 773 8.42 29.03 45.30
CA LEU A 773 7.16 29.18 46.01
C LEU A 773 6.85 27.87 46.77
N LEU A 774 6.74 27.95 48.10
CA LEU A 774 6.27 26.87 48.96
C LEU A 774 4.91 27.27 49.52
N GLU A 775 3.84 26.60 49.07
CA GLU A 775 2.46 26.98 49.41
C GLU A 775 1.58 25.80 49.86
N ASN A 776 0.80 25.96 50.93
CA ASN A 776 -0.23 24.98 51.34
C ASN A 776 0.32 23.55 51.58
N ASN A 777 1.61 23.40 51.91
CA ASN A 777 2.19 22.08 52.18
C ASN A 777 1.97 21.69 53.64
N THR A 778 1.83 20.39 53.91
CA THR A 778 1.81 19.81 55.26
C THR A 778 3.09 19.01 55.46
N VAL A 779 3.87 19.34 56.50
CA VAL A 779 5.08 18.61 56.89
C VAL A 779 4.90 18.09 58.30
N SER A 780 5.11 16.79 58.50
CA SER A 780 5.03 16.14 59.81
C SER A 780 6.15 15.12 60.03
N SER A 781 6.39 14.79 61.29
CA SER A 781 7.27 13.69 61.70
C SER A 781 8.65 13.77 61.07
N PHE A 782 9.35 14.90 61.22
CA PHE A 782 10.71 15.13 60.70
C PHE A 782 11.77 15.05 61.81
N ASN A 783 13.05 14.93 61.43
CA ASN A 783 14.15 14.81 62.40
C ASN A 783 14.91 16.13 62.60
N THR A 784 15.48 16.75 61.56
CA THR A 784 16.28 17.98 61.72
C THR A 784 15.42 19.24 61.61
N TYR A 785 14.81 19.44 60.43
CA TYR A 785 14.03 20.64 60.14
C TYR A 785 12.75 20.28 59.39
N GLY A 786 11.64 20.95 59.70
CA GLY A 786 10.44 20.85 58.86
C GLY A 786 10.74 21.42 57.47
N MET A 787 11.39 22.58 57.43
CA MET A 787 11.91 23.23 56.23
C MET A 787 13.29 23.81 56.52
N GLU A 788 14.27 23.48 55.68
CA GLU A 788 15.61 24.07 55.64
C GLU A 788 15.70 24.97 54.40
N LEU A 789 16.01 26.25 54.59
CA LEU A 789 16.11 27.25 53.52
C LEU A 789 17.44 27.99 53.67
N ARG A 790 18.37 27.79 52.72
CA ARG A 790 19.74 28.31 52.84
C ARG A 790 20.29 28.83 51.52
N ALA A 791 20.95 29.98 51.57
CA ALA A 791 21.86 30.45 50.53
C ALA A 791 23.24 30.68 51.15
N GLY A 792 24.30 30.13 50.58
CA GLY A 792 25.63 30.21 51.20
C GLY A 792 26.78 29.76 50.31
N GLN A 793 27.95 29.58 50.93
CA GLN A 793 29.15 29.09 50.25
C GLN A 793 29.38 27.60 50.56
N LEU A 794 29.99 26.87 49.60
CA LEU A 794 30.26 25.43 49.76
C LEU A 794 31.41 25.17 50.74
N THR A 795 32.36 26.09 50.74
CA THR A 795 33.56 26.10 51.57
C THR A 795 33.98 27.55 51.81
N GLU A 796 34.77 27.83 52.85
CA GLU A 796 35.33 29.16 53.14
C GLU A 796 36.19 29.73 51.98
N ALA A 797 36.65 28.87 51.06
CA ALA A 797 37.42 29.25 49.87
C ALA A 797 36.56 29.57 48.63
N SER A 798 35.23 29.47 48.73
CA SER A 798 34.32 29.74 47.60
C SER A 798 34.24 31.25 47.34
N THR A 799 34.26 31.70 46.09
CA THR A 799 34.13 33.14 45.75
C THR A 799 32.76 33.49 45.15
N GLY A 800 31.74 32.67 45.42
CA GLY A 800 30.43 32.78 44.75
C GLY A 800 29.37 33.60 45.48
N THR A 801 28.41 34.13 44.72
CA THR A 801 27.25 34.91 45.21
C THR A 801 25.96 34.11 45.05
N ALA A 802 25.71 33.15 45.95
CA ALA A 802 24.46 32.40 45.94
C ALA A 802 23.28 33.31 46.29
N SER A 803 22.13 33.12 45.64
CA SER A 803 20.92 33.93 45.88
C SER A 803 19.68 33.06 45.84
N LEU A 804 18.75 33.32 46.75
CA LEU A 804 17.49 32.58 46.85
C LEU A 804 16.32 33.55 47.07
N ASP A 805 15.39 33.60 46.12
CA ASP A 805 14.12 34.32 46.21
C ASP A 805 13.02 33.33 46.63
N LEU A 806 12.40 33.54 47.79
CA LEU A 806 11.49 32.59 48.41
C LEU A 806 10.15 33.25 48.76
N THR A 807 9.07 32.61 48.36
CA THR A 807 7.73 32.88 48.90
C THR A 807 7.26 31.64 49.66
N VAL A 808 7.03 31.78 50.97
CA VAL A 808 6.53 30.70 51.83
C VAL A 808 5.19 31.14 52.40
N ARG A 809 4.09 30.43 52.10
CA ARG A 809 2.75 30.79 52.59
C ARG A 809 1.88 29.58 52.90
N ASN A 810 1.07 29.68 53.95
CA ASN A 810 0.05 28.69 54.33
C ASN A 810 0.57 27.25 54.50
N ASN A 811 1.84 27.06 54.86
CA ASN A 811 2.36 25.72 55.11
C ASN A 811 2.11 25.34 56.58
N ASN A 812 1.68 24.10 56.81
CA ASN A 812 1.48 23.53 58.14
C ASN A 812 2.68 22.63 58.50
N ILE A 813 3.41 22.97 59.55
CA ILE A 813 4.55 22.19 60.04
C ILE A 813 4.21 21.73 61.45
N SER A 814 4.15 20.43 61.66
CA SER A 814 3.80 19.84 62.96
C SER A 814 4.78 18.73 63.34
N THR A 815 4.99 18.52 64.64
CA THR A 815 5.81 17.45 65.23
C THR A 815 7.32 17.42 64.89
N PRO A 816 8.15 18.25 65.55
CA PRO A 816 9.53 17.84 65.87
C PRO A 816 9.52 16.76 66.96
N ASN A 817 10.42 15.77 66.90
CA ASN A 817 10.80 15.03 68.12
C ASN A 817 11.60 15.98 69.03
N ALA A 818 11.62 15.71 70.34
CA ALA A 818 11.92 16.61 71.47
C ALA A 818 13.29 17.36 71.50
N ALA A 819 14.02 17.46 70.39
CA ALA A 819 15.27 18.23 70.25
C ALA A 819 15.35 19.11 68.98
N ALA A 820 14.31 19.16 68.13
CA ALA A 820 14.38 19.83 66.83
C ALA A 820 13.63 21.18 66.79
N SER A 821 14.30 22.19 66.23
CA SER A 821 13.75 23.54 66.01
C SER A 821 12.72 23.52 64.87
N ALA A 822 11.53 24.07 65.12
CA ALA A 822 10.39 24.02 64.19
C ALA A 822 10.59 24.82 62.89
N LEU A 823 11.50 25.80 62.89
CA LEU A 823 11.91 26.60 61.74
C LEU A 823 13.29 27.19 62.04
N VAL A 824 14.29 26.93 61.20
CA VAL A 824 15.58 27.64 61.24
C VAL A 824 15.83 28.23 59.86
N CYS A 825 15.90 29.56 59.80
CA CYS A 825 16.47 30.28 58.68
C CYS A 825 17.89 30.67 59.10
N GLU A 826 18.88 29.85 58.76
CA GLU A 826 20.29 30.14 59.03
C GLU A 826 20.88 30.87 57.82
N LEU A 827 21.24 32.14 58.04
CA LEU A 827 21.96 33.00 57.10
C LEU A 827 23.42 33.02 57.53
N ASP A 828 24.27 32.30 56.82
CA ASP A 828 25.72 32.42 56.97
C ASP A 828 26.28 33.06 55.69
N GLY A 829 26.53 34.36 55.75
CA GLY A 829 27.00 35.15 54.62
C GLY A 829 27.09 36.64 54.94
N GLN A 830 28.32 37.17 55.03
CA GLN A 830 28.56 38.59 55.13
C GLN A 830 28.05 39.29 53.85
N HIS A 831 27.15 40.27 53.98
CA HIS A 831 26.60 41.15 52.92
C HIS A 831 25.33 40.72 52.15
N GLY A 832 24.24 40.36 52.84
CA GLY A 832 22.89 40.31 52.23
C GLY A 832 22.03 41.53 52.58
N GLN A 833 21.63 42.36 51.59
CA GLN A 833 20.61 43.41 51.78
C GLN A 833 19.21 42.82 51.68
N TRP A 834 18.38 43.05 52.71
CA TRP A 834 16.96 42.67 52.76
C TRP A 834 16.05 43.83 52.31
N ALA A 835 15.02 43.52 51.52
CA ALA A 835 13.88 44.41 51.28
C ALA A 835 12.58 43.63 51.56
N GLU A 836 12.09 43.74 52.80
CA GLU A 836 10.79 43.18 53.20
C GLU A 836 9.66 44.05 52.60
N ARG A 837 8.92 43.53 51.60
CA ARG A 837 7.69 44.18 51.13
C ARG A 837 6.48 43.52 51.78
N ARG A 838 6.05 44.06 52.92
CA ARG A 838 4.73 43.73 53.49
C ARG A 838 3.64 44.29 52.59
N HIS A 839 2.72 43.43 52.18
CA HIS A 839 1.47 43.85 51.54
C HIS A 839 0.46 44.13 52.66
N GLU A 840 0.40 45.38 53.11
CA GLU A 840 -0.62 45.84 54.04
C GLU A 840 -2.01 45.76 53.38
N ARG A 841 -2.94 45.05 54.02
CA ARG A 841 -4.37 45.21 53.77
C ARG A 841 -4.95 46.17 54.82
N PRO A 842 -5.90 47.06 54.47
CA PRO A 842 -6.37 48.10 55.37
C PRO A 842 -7.22 47.53 56.49
N ALA A 843 -7.05 48.10 57.69
CA ALA A 843 -7.87 47.86 58.86
C ALA A 843 -9.27 48.46 58.69
N GLU A 844 -10.31 47.68 59.01
CA GLU A 844 -11.60 48.20 59.45
C GLU A 844 -11.78 47.91 60.95
N LEU A 845 -12.23 48.95 61.64
CA LEU A 845 -12.43 49.10 63.08
C LEU A 845 -13.53 48.19 63.63
N GLY A 846 -13.29 47.60 64.80
CA GLY A 846 -14.32 46.99 65.64
C GLY A 846 -13.80 46.70 67.05
N ARG A 847 -14.21 47.53 68.02
CA ARG A 847 -13.81 47.51 69.44
C ARG A 847 -14.28 46.25 70.19
N GLY A 848 -13.53 45.86 71.22
CA GLY A 848 -14.01 45.03 72.33
C GLY A 848 -12.92 44.66 73.35
N ALA A 849 -12.98 45.24 74.55
CA ALA A 849 -12.09 45.03 75.70
C ALA A 849 -12.11 43.57 76.25
N SER A 850 -11.11 43.06 76.98
CA SER A 850 -10.88 43.31 78.41
C SER A 850 -9.79 42.38 79.03
N ALA A 851 -9.12 42.91 80.09
CA ALA A 851 -8.53 42.26 81.30
C ALA A 851 -7.41 41.19 81.17
N TRP A 852 -6.14 41.48 81.51
CA TRP A 852 -5.44 41.47 82.84
C TRP A 852 -5.02 40.08 83.37
N GLY A 853 -3.75 39.95 83.78
CA GLY A 853 -3.24 38.87 84.65
C GLY A 853 -1.72 38.64 84.60
N ASP A 854 -1.00 39.15 85.60
CA ASP A 854 0.42 38.93 85.93
C ASP A 854 0.72 37.49 86.42
N ASP A 855 1.97 37.00 86.24
CA ASP A 855 2.88 36.60 87.35
C ASP A 855 4.16 35.82 86.90
N LEU A 856 5.30 36.35 87.39
CA LEU A 856 6.47 35.73 88.07
C LEU A 856 7.31 34.54 87.48
N HIS A 857 8.63 34.81 87.37
CA HIS A 857 9.83 33.95 87.27
C HIS A 857 10.10 33.13 88.58
N PRO A 858 11.15 32.26 88.77
CA PRO A 858 12.34 31.89 87.94
C PRO A 858 12.81 30.38 87.98
N ASP A 859 13.82 29.99 87.16
CA ASP A 859 15.07 29.26 87.57
C ASP A 859 15.87 28.57 86.41
N GLY A 860 17.09 29.10 86.12
CA GLY A 860 18.36 28.47 85.64
C GLY A 860 18.49 27.75 84.26
N PRO A 861 19.71 27.46 83.72
CA PRO A 861 21.06 28.02 83.97
C PRO A 861 21.87 28.43 82.69
N GLU A 862 23.11 28.85 82.96
CA GLU A 862 24.21 29.48 82.19
C GLU A 862 24.54 29.02 80.74
N TRP A 863 24.92 30.01 79.90
CA TRP A 863 25.59 29.83 78.61
C TRP A 863 26.92 30.60 78.54
N HIS A 864 27.96 29.94 78.02
CA HIS A 864 29.28 30.50 77.74
C HIS A 864 29.22 31.58 76.64
N ARG A 865 29.85 32.74 76.90
CA ARG A 865 30.00 33.85 75.96
C ARG A 865 31.16 33.65 74.98
N SER A 866 30.90 34.01 73.73
CA SER A 866 31.88 34.55 72.79
C SER A 866 31.20 35.62 71.92
N ASN A 867 31.55 36.89 72.19
CA ASN A 867 31.41 38.14 71.42
C ASN A 867 30.68 38.05 70.05
N GLY A 868 29.72 38.88 69.67
CA GLY A 868 29.12 40.10 70.22
C GLY A 868 28.14 40.70 69.20
N HIS A 869 27.27 41.59 69.68
CA HIS A 869 26.18 42.33 69.03
C HIS A 869 24.77 41.69 69.00
N ASP A 870 23.90 42.32 69.79
CA ASP A 870 22.48 42.11 69.97
C ASP A 870 21.63 42.53 68.76
N GLU A 871 20.57 41.77 68.45
CA GLU A 871 19.19 42.28 68.44
C GLU A 871 18.19 41.11 68.46
N TYR A 872 17.41 41.03 69.55
CA TYR A 872 16.35 40.05 69.77
C TYR A 872 15.02 40.54 69.16
N HIS A 873 14.35 39.70 68.37
CA HIS A 873 12.90 39.80 68.18
C HIS A 873 12.19 38.48 68.46
N ARG A 874 11.27 38.56 69.42
CA ARG A 874 10.37 37.54 69.96
C ARG A 874 9.24 37.27 68.94
N LEU A 875 9.07 36.03 68.49
CA LEU A 875 7.88 35.58 67.76
C LEU A 875 7.04 34.69 68.69
N THR A 876 5.93 35.25 69.18
CA THR A 876 4.86 34.51 69.87
C THR A 876 3.95 33.80 68.86
N LYS A 877 3.49 32.61 69.28
CA LYS A 877 2.66 31.58 68.62
C LYS A 877 1.73 31.96 67.48
#